data_AF-A0A162ISR1-F1
#
_entry.id   AF-A0A162ISR1-F1
#
_cell.length_a   1.000
_cell.length_b   1.000
_cell.length_c   1.000
_cell.angle_alpha   90.00
_cell.angle_beta   90.00
_cell.angle_gamma   90.00
#
_symmetry.space_group_name_H-M   'P 1'
#
loop_
_entity.id
_entity.type
_entity.pdbx_description
1 polymer ?
#
loop_
_entity_poly.entity_id
_entity_poly.type
_entity_poly.pdbx_seq_one_letter_code
_entity_poly.pdbx_strand_id
1 'polypeptide(L)'
;MASNQFDAQASTNYKEAFALFDKRGNGRCTVDSLGDLLRACGQNPTLSEIDDLQKGLGPEFDFESFQRVLNRPGGFRDPGEPEEYCRGFQVFDKDMTGFIGVGQLKYILTNLGEKMTEDEVDELLKAVDTSSGQVNYTVSAPVADIRATSITRDLPRPGARRRATSIAPVVLKTARLLLVSSLVVLLAVTLASPRSVFRLGFLAQQLRKRPLIPQIPFAQRLASTMASEKFANPPQRPPVFSYTPEEMSATIDKIVASKRATIDKVVASTTPETATFENTMKPMLAHDDETVGENYRICFLQNVHADAAVRDASLKADGKIRELDIELRMRDDIFQRVKAIYNNRASAHLDTESATILDKEYTQYVTKGLLLPPGPERDHFKKQQLELSRLCLESQNNHNNEMGGVWFTPEQLEGIPNSDIDVDELEKGTGENEGKVKLDFKYTTSTPLLKYAKNETTRRDYFIGEANKVNQNVPLFQTIVELRDETARQAGYRDHADITISAKMAKDSEKIKSFLADLRARVGDGGQKEIAVLRDLKKKDYAERGVEFDGQVYAWDIGYYSRILKETEYSLDENEVAEYFPMWKTFIGMLEIFEKILGLAFVELDEAAKARLSPTGNAKDIVWHEEVVVLSVWNDEASGGEFVGYLFIDLHPRPNKYGHNANFSLGPGYVKADGTRNYPVTALVCNFSRPSQGRPALLKHAEAVTLFHELGHGIHDLVAKTNTSYCHGTQVMWDFVEAPSQMLENWCWTPDVLRNLSSHWESGEKISKDLIDKLMKTKQLNEAMGTLFQILIGTFDLTVHSPGSHEAVKQLNCGRLWNQLRGEISGVKGPEDVGYGMEWGNKHATIGHFVGGYDAGYYGYLYSKVFSTDMFYTAFKENPMSGEAGRRYRKLVLERGGSMDENVMLKEFLGREPNPENFYKDLGLA
;
A
#
# COMPACT_ATOMS: atom_id res chain seq x y z
N MET A 1 10.73 -25.78 -40.83
CA MET A 1 10.78 -24.94 -42.05
C MET A 1 9.36 -24.86 -42.61
N ALA A 2 8.65 -23.77 -42.32
CA ALA A 2 7.40 -23.41 -42.98
C ALA A 2 7.69 -22.17 -43.82
N SER A 3 7.38 -22.25 -45.11
CA SER A 3 7.69 -21.26 -46.13
C SER A 3 6.77 -20.05 -46.05
N ASN A 4 7.37 -18.85 -45.96
CA ASN A 4 6.70 -17.56 -46.19
C ASN A 4 6.14 -17.50 -47.61
N GLN A 5 4.83 -17.64 -47.76
CA GLN A 5 4.11 -17.11 -48.92
C GLN A 5 3.62 -15.70 -48.56
N PHE A 6 4.35 -14.67 -49.00
CA PHE A 6 3.84 -13.30 -49.01
C PHE A 6 3.29 -12.97 -50.40
N ASP A 7 2.08 -12.42 -50.41
CA ASP A 7 1.31 -12.01 -51.59
C ASP A 7 2.10 -11.06 -52.51
N ALA A 8 2.12 -11.36 -53.81
CA ALA A 8 2.74 -10.53 -54.83
C ALA A 8 2.16 -9.09 -54.88
N GLN A 9 0.93 -8.89 -54.39
CA GLN A 9 0.27 -7.59 -54.28
C GLN A 9 0.94 -6.64 -53.26
N ALA A 10 1.45 -7.13 -52.13
CA ALA A 10 2.13 -6.30 -51.13
C ALA A 10 3.49 -5.78 -51.65
N SER A 11 4.21 -6.60 -52.45
CA SER A 11 5.52 -6.24 -52.99
C SER A 11 5.49 -5.10 -54.03
N THR A 12 4.37 -4.93 -54.71
CA THR A 12 4.19 -3.88 -55.73
C THR A 12 4.04 -2.50 -55.06
N ASN A 13 3.37 -2.47 -53.90
CA ASN A 13 3.15 -1.25 -53.10
C ASN A 13 4.46 -0.67 -52.51
N TYR A 14 5.40 -1.53 -52.09
CA TYR A 14 6.67 -1.08 -51.51
C TYR A 14 7.66 -0.50 -52.53
N LYS A 15 7.65 -1.00 -53.77
CA LYS A 15 8.47 -0.42 -54.85
C LYS A 15 7.98 0.98 -55.22
N GLU A 16 6.67 1.17 -55.25
CA GLU A 16 6.05 2.47 -55.52
C GLU A 16 6.35 3.47 -54.38
N ALA A 17 6.23 3.04 -53.13
CA ALA A 17 6.64 3.85 -51.97
C ALA A 17 8.12 4.21 -52.05
N PHE A 18 9.03 3.26 -52.31
CA PHE A 18 10.46 3.55 -52.44
C PHE A 18 10.76 4.54 -53.57
N ALA A 19 10.08 4.42 -54.71
CA ALA A 19 10.25 5.34 -55.84
C ALA A 19 9.81 6.78 -55.52
N LEU A 20 8.88 6.99 -54.58
CA LEU A 20 8.50 8.33 -54.11
C LEU A 20 9.59 9.01 -53.26
N PHE A 21 10.42 8.21 -52.59
CA PHE A 21 11.51 8.70 -51.74
C PHE A 21 12.86 8.77 -52.47
N ASP A 22 12.99 8.09 -53.61
CA ASP A 22 14.10 8.29 -54.56
C ASP A 22 13.92 9.61 -55.34
N LYS A 23 14.28 10.71 -54.69
CA LYS A 23 14.18 12.07 -55.26
C LYS A 23 15.05 12.27 -56.51
N ARG A 24 16.03 11.40 -56.76
CA ARG A 24 16.99 11.52 -57.87
C ARG A 24 16.66 10.60 -59.04
N GLY A 25 15.76 9.63 -58.86
CA GLY A 25 15.39 8.63 -59.86
C GLY A 25 16.52 7.68 -60.22
N ASN A 26 17.50 7.49 -59.34
CA ASN A 26 18.70 6.66 -59.58
C ASN A 26 18.64 5.28 -58.90
N GLY A 27 17.48 4.91 -58.33
CA GLY A 27 17.24 3.67 -57.61
C GLY A 27 17.74 3.68 -56.16
N ARG A 28 18.06 4.85 -55.58
CA ARG A 28 18.60 4.97 -54.21
C ARG A 28 17.87 6.03 -53.38
N CYS A 29 17.69 5.73 -52.10
CA CYS A 29 17.14 6.66 -51.10
C CYS A 29 18.25 7.05 -50.11
N THR A 30 18.18 8.26 -49.55
CA THR A 30 19.12 8.70 -48.51
C THR A 30 18.79 8.03 -47.18
N VAL A 31 19.81 7.68 -46.39
CA VAL A 31 19.63 6.99 -45.10
C VAL A 31 18.67 7.73 -44.15
N ASP A 32 18.68 9.06 -44.16
CA ASP A 32 17.78 9.92 -43.37
C ASP A 32 16.29 9.71 -43.70
N SER A 33 15.98 9.23 -44.91
CA SER A 33 14.60 8.99 -45.35
C SER A 33 14.05 7.62 -44.94
N LEU A 34 14.89 6.75 -44.34
CA LEU A 34 14.52 5.38 -44.00
C LEU A 34 13.31 5.31 -43.06
N GLY A 35 13.31 6.13 -42.00
CA GLY A 35 12.22 6.14 -41.02
C GLY A 35 10.89 6.54 -41.64
N ASP A 36 10.88 7.60 -42.45
CA ASP A 36 9.67 8.08 -43.14
C ASP A 36 9.19 7.06 -44.19
N LEU A 37 10.11 6.41 -44.90
CA LEU A 37 9.81 5.38 -45.89
C LEU A 37 9.23 4.09 -45.25
N LEU A 38 9.76 3.66 -44.10
CA LEU A 38 9.21 2.52 -43.34
C LEU A 38 7.76 2.81 -42.88
N ARG A 39 7.51 4.03 -42.39
CA ARG A 39 6.17 4.47 -41.99
C ARG A 39 5.22 4.57 -43.17
N ALA A 40 5.68 5.06 -44.32
CA ALA A 40 4.89 5.06 -45.56
C ALA A 40 4.53 3.64 -46.02
N CYS A 41 5.32 2.63 -45.63
CA CYS A 41 5.06 1.21 -45.89
C CYS A 41 4.22 0.53 -44.78
N GLY A 42 3.62 1.31 -43.87
CA GLY A 42 2.74 0.83 -42.80
C GLY A 42 3.47 0.21 -41.62
N GLN A 43 4.78 0.41 -41.48
CA GLN A 43 5.56 -0.05 -40.32
C GLN A 43 5.62 1.04 -39.24
N ASN A 44 5.70 0.67 -37.96
CA ASN A 44 5.78 1.62 -36.86
C ASN A 44 7.08 1.52 -36.03
N PRO A 45 8.26 1.76 -36.63
CA PRO A 45 9.53 1.72 -35.91
C PRO A 45 9.70 2.92 -34.97
N THR A 46 10.30 2.67 -33.81
CA THR A 46 10.78 3.72 -32.90
C THR A 46 11.97 4.48 -33.53
N LEU A 47 12.20 5.74 -33.13
CA LEU A 47 13.38 6.52 -33.51
C LEU A 47 14.68 5.83 -33.12
N SER A 48 14.71 5.16 -31.95
CA SER A 48 15.89 4.36 -31.56
C SER A 48 16.12 3.19 -32.51
N GLU A 49 15.07 2.47 -32.91
CA GLU A 49 15.20 1.39 -33.90
C GLU A 49 15.57 1.93 -35.29
N ILE A 50 15.10 3.11 -35.69
CA ILE A 50 15.52 3.74 -36.93
C ILE A 50 17.01 4.07 -36.88
N ASP A 51 17.50 4.69 -35.80
CA ASP A 51 18.93 5.03 -35.65
C ASP A 51 19.81 3.76 -35.72
N ASP A 52 19.38 2.68 -35.08
CA ASP A 52 20.09 1.40 -35.13
C ASP A 52 20.05 0.75 -36.53
N LEU A 53 18.93 0.84 -37.24
CA LEU A 53 18.81 0.35 -38.62
C LEU A 53 19.65 1.19 -39.60
N GLN A 54 19.75 2.51 -39.36
CA GLN A 54 20.56 3.41 -40.18
C GLN A 54 22.06 3.14 -40.02
N LYS A 55 22.54 2.75 -38.82
CA LYS A 55 23.95 2.35 -38.61
C LYS A 55 24.38 1.17 -39.49
N GLY A 56 23.44 0.30 -39.85
CA GLY A 56 23.66 -0.85 -40.73
C GLY A 56 23.61 -0.51 -42.24
N LEU A 57 23.26 0.73 -42.59
CA LEU A 57 23.12 1.19 -43.97
C LEU A 57 24.17 2.26 -44.30
N GLY A 58 24.62 2.30 -45.55
CA GLY A 58 25.45 3.40 -46.04
C GLY A 58 24.65 4.71 -46.17
N PRO A 59 25.30 5.83 -46.55
CA PRO A 59 24.65 7.15 -46.68
C PRO A 59 23.47 7.15 -47.67
N GLU A 60 23.47 6.22 -48.63
CA GLU A 60 22.33 5.91 -49.49
C GLU A 60 22.12 4.39 -49.55
N PHE A 61 20.87 3.95 -49.62
CA PHE A 61 20.48 2.54 -49.71
C PHE A 61 19.59 2.29 -50.94
N ASP A 62 19.69 1.09 -51.50
CA ASP A 62 18.87 0.64 -52.63
C ASP A 62 17.64 -0.14 -52.16
N PHE A 63 16.74 -0.45 -53.09
CA PHE A 63 15.50 -1.15 -52.77
C PHE A 63 15.72 -2.54 -52.16
N GLU A 64 16.80 -3.24 -52.57
CA GLU A 64 17.10 -4.57 -52.03
C GLU A 64 17.51 -4.47 -50.54
N SER A 65 18.33 -3.48 -50.20
CA SER A 65 18.71 -3.18 -48.81
C SER A 65 17.49 -2.79 -47.98
N PHE A 66 16.59 -1.98 -48.54
CA PHE A 66 15.32 -1.62 -47.90
C PHE A 66 14.43 -2.85 -47.64
N GLN A 67 14.31 -3.77 -48.60
CA GLN A 67 13.53 -5.00 -48.41
C GLN A 67 14.10 -5.88 -47.29
N ARG A 68 15.44 -5.92 -47.10
CA ARG A 68 16.03 -6.65 -45.97
C ARG A 68 15.68 -6.03 -44.63
N VAL A 69 15.64 -4.69 -44.55
CA VAL A 69 15.19 -3.98 -43.35
C VAL A 69 13.71 -4.23 -43.08
N LEU A 70 12.86 -4.17 -44.12
CA LEU A 70 11.43 -4.43 -44.01
C LEU A 70 11.14 -5.85 -43.51
N ASN A 71 11.93 -6.83 -43.95
CA ASN A 71 11.77 -8.25 -43.62
C ASN A 71 12.70 -8.73 -42.49
N ARG A 72 13.13 -7.83 -41.60
CA ARG A 72 14.03 -8.19 -40.50
C ARG A 72 13.41 -9.27 -39.59
N PRO A 73 14.20 -10.18 -39.02
CA PRO A 73 13.72 -11.13 -38.02
C PRO A 73 13.08 -10.40 -36.84
N GLY A 74 11.87 -10.82 -36.45
CA GLY A 74 11.09 -10.17 -35.39
C GLY A 74 10.12 -9.07 -35.87
N GLY A 75 10.18 -8.66 -37.14
CA GLY A 75 9.26 -7.66 -37.70
C GLY A 75 9.40 -6.28 -37.07
N PHE A 76 8.41 -5.42 -37.32
CA PHE A 76 8.21 -4.16 -36.60
C PHE A 76 6.97 -4.29 -35.72
N ARG A 77 6.92 -3.47 -34.66
CA ARG A 77 5.78 -3.47 -33.74
C ARG A 77 4.49 -3.12 -34.49
N ASP A 78 3.44 -3.90 -34.28
CA ASP A 78 2.11 -3.57 -34.77
C ASP A 78 1.64 -2.25 -34.13
N PRO A 79 0.93 -1.37 -34.87
CA PRO A 79 0.27 -0.23 -34.26
C PRO A 79 -0.71 -0.74 -33.20
N GLY A 80 -0.70 -0.12 -32.01
CA GLY A 80 -1.59 -0.51 -30.93
C GLY A 80 -3.06 -0.27 -31.30
N GLU A 81 -3.98 -0.86 -30.53
CA GLU A 81 -5.40 -0.61 -30.75
C GLU A 81 -5.73 0.85 -30.36
N PRO A 82 -6.66 1.54 -31.05
CA PRO A 82 -7.06 2.92 -30.74
C PRO A 82 -7.39 3.13 -29.25
N GLU A 83 -7.98 2.13 -28.61
CA GLU A 83 -8.35 2.12 -27.20
C GLU A 83 -7.13 2.14 -26.28
N GLU A 84 -5.98 1.59 -26.71
CA GLU A 84 -4.72 1.63 -25.94
C GLU A 84 -4.13 3.04 -25.94
N TYR A 85 -4.23 3.76 -27.06
CA TYR A 85 -3.84 5.17 -27.13
C TYR A 85 -4.78 6.07 -26.32
N CYS A 86 -6.09 5.79 -26.34
CA CYS A 86 -7.07 6.48 -25.50
C CYS A 86 -6.77 6.30 -24.01
N ARG A 87 -6.42 5.09 -23.56
CA ARG A 87 -5.98 4.84 -22.17
C ARG A 87 -4.75 5.65 -21.78
N GLY A 88 -3.82 5.86 -22.72
CA GLY A 88 -2.66 6.74 -22.51
C GLY A 88 -3.06 8.19 -22.22
N PHE A 89 -4.07 8.72 -22.91
CA PHE A 89 -4.58 10.07 -22.69
C PHE A 89 -5.49 10.20 -21.46
N GLN A 90 -6.20 9.13 -21.06
CA GLN A 90 -7.02 9.09 -19.84
C GLN A 90 -6.22 9.41 -18.57
N VAL A 91 -4.92 9.11 -18.55
CA VAL A 91 -4.02 9.49 -17.44
C VAL A 91 -4.00 11.01 -17.21
N PHE A 92 -4.24 11.80 -18.26
CA PHE A 92 -4.20 13.26 -18.22
C PHE A 92 -5.60 13.90 -18.13
N ASP A 93 -6.65 13.10 -18.27
CA ASP A 93 -8.05 13.46 -18.12
C ASP A 93 -8.58 12.86 -16.83
N LYS A 94 -8.21 13.48 -15.70
CA LYS A 94 -8.52 12.99 -14.34
C LYS A 94 -10.01 12.76 -14.10
N ASP A 95 -10.85 13.47 -14.85
CA ASP A 95 -12.30 13.43 -14.74
C ASP A 95 -12.95 12.54 -15.82
N MET A 96 -12.14 11.86 -16.65
CA MET A 96 -12.56 10.92 -17.71
C MET A 96 -13.59 11.52 -18.68
N THR A 97 -13.50 12.82 -18.93
CA THR A 97 -14.41 13.60 -19.78
C THR A 97 -14.33 13.22 -21.26
N GLY A 98 -13.24 12.54 -21.66
CA GLY A 98 -12.86 12.31 -23.04
C GLY A 98 -12.10 13.46 -23.69
N PHE A 99 -11.72 14.48 -22.91
CA PHE A 99 -11.00 15.67 -23.38
C PHE A 99 -9.74 15.93 -22.57
N ILE A 100 -8.70 16.44 -23.22
CA ILE A 100 -7.48 16.95 -22.56
C ILE A 100 -7.17 18.36 -23.04
N GLY A 101 -6.55 19.19 -22.20
CA GLY A 101 -6.19 20.55 -22.60
C GLY A 101 -5.16 20.55 -23.75
N VAL A 102 -5.27 21.51 -24.68
CA VAL A 102 -4.31 21.65 -25.81
C VAL A 102 -2.87 21.80 -25.29
N GLY A 103 -2.69 22.53 -24.18
CA GLY A 103 -1.38 22.67 -23.52
C GLY A 103 -0.86 21.36 -22.91
N GLN A 104 -1.75 20.51 -22.37
CA GLN A 104 -1.37 19.18 -21.88
C GLN A 104 -1.01 18.25 -23.03
N LEU A 105 -1.76 18.25 -24.13
CA LEU A 105 -1.42 17.48 -25.33
C LEU A 105 -0.05 17.92 -25.89
N LYS A 106 0.21 19.24 -25.94
CA LYS A 106 1.53 19.77 -26.35
C LYS A 106 2.64 19.30 -25.41
N TYR A 107 2.41 19.32 -24.10
CA TYR A 107 3.36 18.82 -23.11
C TYR A 107 3.66 17.32 -23.30
N ILE A 108 2.62 16.51 -23.48
CA ILE A 108 2.75 15.05 -23.69
C ILE A 108 3.62 14.77 -24.92
N LEU A 109 3.29 15.37 -26.06
CA LEU A 109 3.98 15.10 -27.34
C LEU A 109 5.44 15.62 -27.37
N THR A 110 5.78 16.62 -26.56
CA THR A 110 7.13 17.20 -26.51
C THR A 110 8.00 16.62 -25.39
N ASN A 111 7.41 16.00 -24.35
CA ASN A 111 8.16 15.57 -23.16
C ASN A 111 8.07 14.07 -22.85
N LEU A 112 7.04 13.37 -23.34
CA LEU A 112 6.80 11.97 -23.00
C LEU A 112 7.03 11.06 -24.22
N GLY A 113 7.67 9.92 -23.98
CA GLY A 113 8.03 8.98 -25.04
C GLY A 113 9.07 9.57 -26.00
N GLU A 114 8.95 9.22 -27.28
CA GLU A 114 9.77 9.80 -28.33
C GLU A 114 9.29 11.20 -28.66
N LYS A 115 10.13 12.18 -28.31
CA LYS A 115 9.75 13.60 -28.30
C LYS A 115 9.61 14.15 -29.70
N MET A 116 8.50 14.85 -29.95
CA MET A 116 8.35 15.72 -31.11
C MET A 116 8.90 17.11 -30.80
N THR A 117 9.39 17.80 -31.82
CA THR A 117 9.75 19.22 -31.68
C THR A 117 8.51 20.08 -31.55
N GLU A 118 8.63 21.26 -30.93
CA GLU A 118 7.47 22.17 -30.78
C GLU A 118 6.84 22.53 -32.13
N ASP A 119 7.66 22.72 -33.17
CA ASP A 119 7.18 23.00 -34.54
C ASP A 119 6.38 21.84 -35.13
N GLU A 120 6.78 20.59 -34.86
CA GLU A 120 6.05 19.39 -35.32
C GLU A 120 4.72 19.23 -34.60
N VAL A 121 4.68 19.54 -33.29
CA VAL A 121 3.45 19.51 -32.51
C VAL A 121 2.51 20.64 -32.92
N ASP A 122 3.02 21.84 -33.18
CA ASP A 122 2.21 22.96 -33.63
C ASP A 122 1.64 22.73 -35.04
N GLU A 123 2.34 22.01 -35.91
CA GLU A 123 1.80 21.56 -37.18
C GLU A 123 0.72 20.47 -37.01
N LEU A 124 0.89 19.53 -36.07
CA LEU A 124 -0.10 18.50 -35.76
C LEU A 124 -1.39 19.12 -35.19
N LEU A 125 -1.27 20.09 -34.30
CA LEU A 125 -2.41 20.78 -33.68
C LEU A 125 -3.24 21.61 -34.67
N LYS A 126 -2.71 21.94 -35.86
CA LYS A 126 -3.50 22.57 -36.93
C LYS A 126 -4.55 21.64 -37.55
N ALA A 127 -4.38 20.33 -37.38
CA ALA A 127 -5.30 19.31 -37.90
C ALA A 127 -6.41 18.92 -36.88
N VAL A 128 -6.36 19.45 -35.66
CA VAL A 128 -7.27 19.12 -34.55
C VAL A 128 -8.09 20.36 -34.19
N ASP A 129 -9.38 20.20 -33.84
CA ASP A 129 -10.18 21.32 -33.35
C ASP A 129 -9.69 21.73 -31.95
N THR A 130 -9.02 22.88 -31.90
CA THR A 130 -8.46 23.48 -30.68
C THR A 130 -9.24 24.72 -30.24
N SER A 131 -10.37 25.03 -30.89
CA SER A 131 -11.14 26.26 -30.67
C SER A 131 -11.73 26.38 -29.26
N SER A 132 -12.00 25.24 -28.62
CA SER A 132 -12.47 25.14 -27.23
C SER A 132 -11.33 25.21 -26.18
N GLY A 133 -10.07 25.20 -26.62
CA GLY A 133 -8.90 25.05 -25.75
C GLY A 133 -8.67 23.62 -25.23
N GLN A 134 -9.49 22.65 -25.65
CA GLN A 134 -9.40 21.24 -25.29
C GLN A 134 -9.50 20.36 -26.55
N VAL A 135 -8.93 19.16 -26.49
CA VAL A 135 -8.91 18.16 -27.56
C VAL A 135 -9.65 16.92 -27.10
N ASN A 136 -10.66 16.48 -27.87
CA ASN A 136 -11.33 15.21 -27.65
C ASN A 136 -10.45 14.05 -28.11
N TYR A 137 -10.11 13.13 -27.21
CA TYR A 137 -9.27 11.97 -27.52
C TYR A 137 -10.05 10.65 -27.61
N THR A 138 -11.39 10.65 -27.42
CA THR A 138 -12.23 9.43 -27.31
C THR A 138 -13.13 9.14 -28.52
N VAL A 139 -13.20 10.01 -29.54
CA VAL A 139 -14.08 9.75 -30.69
C VAL A 139 -13.57 8.56 -31.52
N SER A 140 -14.27 7.42 -31.39
CA SER A 140 -14.13 6.20 -32.20
C SER A 140 -15.27 6.14 -33.22
N ALA A 141 -15.00 6.07 -34.53
CA ALA A 141 -16.03 5.84 -35.55
C ALA A 141 -16.31 4.32 -35.72
N PRO A 142 -17.53 3.88 -36.10
CA PRO A 142 -17.82 2.45 -36.25
C PRO A 142 -17.14 1.86 -37.50
N VAL A 143 -16.34 0.81 -37.29
CA VAL A 143 -15.76 -0.02 -38.35
C VAL A 143 -16.85 -0.92 -38.93
N ALA A 144 -17.41 -0.53 -40.09
CA ALA A 144 -18.15 -1.42 -40.96
C ALA A 144 -17.64 -1.27 -42.41
N ASP A 145 -17.05 -2.35 -42.92
CA ASP A 145 -16.74 -2.66 -44.31
C ASP A 145 -15.84 -1.69 -45.13
N ILE A 146 -14.52 -1.87 -44.99
CA ILE A 146 -13.54 -1.55 -46.07
C ILE A 146 -12.87 -2.86 -46.51
N ARG A 147 -13.69 -3.83 -46.93
CA ARG A 147 -13.28 -4.83 -47.91
C ARG A 147 -14.18 -4.65 -49.13
N ALA A 148 -13.57 -4.25 -50.24
CA ALA A 148 -14.16 -4.07 -51.57
C ALA A 148 -15.00 -2.79 -51.80
N THR A 149 -14.35 -1.73 -52.28
CA THR A 149 -14.91 -0.95 -53.38
C THR A 149 -13.87 -0.79 -54.48
N SER A 150 -14.12 -1.54 -55.55
CA SER A 150 -13.43 -1.52 -56.83
C SER A 150 -13.50 -0.15 -57.50
N ILE A 151 -12.35 0.46 -57.77
CA ILE A 151 -12.20 1.44 -58.85
C ILE A 151 -12.04 0.63 -60.14
N THR A 152 -13.11 0.51 -60.91
CA THR A 152 -13.02 0.17 -62.33
C THR A 152 -13.22 1.42 -63.17
N ARG A 153 -12.24 1.71 -64.04
CA ARG A 153 -12.30 2.50 -65.30
C ARG A 153 -12.59 4.01 -65.17
N ASP A 154 -11.93 4.93 -65.87
CA ASP A 154 -11.36 4.89 -67.23
C ASP A 154 -10.12 5.79 -67.38
N LEU A 155 -9.21 5.36 -68.26
CA LEU A 155 -8.11 6.16 -68.82
C LEU A 155 -8.64 7.26 -69.75
N PRO A 156 -7.87 8.37 -69.90
CA PRO A 156 -7.58 8.86 -71.24
C PRO A 156 -6.09 8.94 -71.58
N ARG A 157 -5.87 8.83 -72.89
CA ARG A 157 -4.64 8.64 -73.68
C ARG A 157 -3.70 9.87 -73.74
N PRO A 158 -2.48 9.71 -74.32
CA PRO A 158 -1.32 10.57 -74.07
C PRO A 158 -1.21 11.76 -75.05
N GLY A 159 -0.74 12.90 -74.53
CA GLY A 159 -0.13 13.96 -75.35
C GLY A 159 -0.50 15.38 -74.96
N ALA A 160 0.39 16.10 -74.28
CA ALA A 160 0.72 17.51 -74.54
C ALA A 160 1.81 18.00 -73.57
N ARG A 161 2.74 18.79 -74.10
CA ARG A 161 3.96 19.29 -73.44
C ARG A 161 3.69 20.37 -72.38
N ARG A 162 4.52 20.31 -71.33
CA ARG A 162 5.12 21.40 -70.52
C ARG A 162 4.21 22.52 -70.00
N ARG A 163 4.16 22.62 -68.67
CA ARG A 163 4.86 23.70 -67.92
C ARG A 163 5.11 23.28 -66.48
N ALA A 164 6.38 23.35 -66.09
CA ALA A 164 6.81 23.18 -64.72
C ALA A 164 6.43 24.43 -63.92
N THR A 165 5.61 24.26 -62.89
CA THR A 165 5.53 25.20 -61.77
C THR A 165 5.50 24.35 -60.49
N SER A 166 6.68 24.20 -59.89
CA SER A 166 6.94 23.98 -58.47
C SER A 166 5.79 23.40 -57.65
N ILE A 167 5.66 22.07 -57.64
CA ILE A 167 4.95 21.33 -56.58
C ILE A 167 6.01 20.55 -55.82
N ALA A 168 6.85 21.27 -55.07
CA ALA A 168 7.92 20.69 -54.25
C ALA A 168 7.77 20.88 -52.73
N PRO A 169 6.74 21.56 -52.17
CA PRO A 169 6.55 21.50 -50.71
C PRO A 169 5.27 20.78 -50.24
N VAL A 170 4.40 20.26 -51.12
CA VAL A 170 3.09 19.71 -50.69
C VAL A 170 3.07 18.18 -50.60
N VAL A 171 3.90 17.46 -51.36
CA VAL A 171 3.91 15.98 -51.35
C VAL A 171 4.81 15.39 -50.25
N LEU A 172 5.70 16.20 -49.66
CA LEU A 172 6.59 15.73 -48.59
C LEU A 172 6.04 15.94 -47.16
N LYS A 173 4.97 16.73 -47.00
CA LYS A 173 4.28 16.89 -45.69
C LYS A 173 3.19 15.84 -45.46
N THR A 174 2.69 15.18 -46.50
CA THR A 174 1.60 14.19 -46.38
C THR A 174 2.05 12.78 -46.00
N ALA A 175 3.33 12.44 -46.12
CA ALA A 175 3.83 11.10 -45.74
C ALA A 175 4.12 10.92 -44.24
N ARG A 176 4.28 12.02 -43.48
CA ARG A 176 4.37 11.97 -42.00
C ARG A 176 3.00 11.99 -41.30
N LEU A 177 1.90 12.20 -42.04
CA LEU A 177 0.53 12.25 -41.49
C LEU A 177 -0.19 10.90 -41.45
N LEU A 178 0.47 9.79 -41.82
CA LEU A 178 -0.15 8.45 -41.89
C LEU A 178 -0.15 7.66 -40.56
N LEU A 179 0.31 8.24 -39.46
CA LEU A 179 0.24 7.64 -38.12
C LEU A 179 -0.67 8.42 -37.14
N VAL A 180 -1.32 9.48 -37.61
CA VAL A 180 -2.33 10.24 -36.82
C VAL A 180 -3.68 10.29 -37.55
N SER A 181 -3.84 9.52 -38.63
CA SER A 181 -5.06 9.49 -39.46
C SER A 181 -6.23 8.69 -38.86
N SER A 182 -6.13 8.21 -37.62
CA SER A 182 -7.30 7.75 -36.86
C SER A 182 -8.05 8.89 -36.17
N LEU A 183 -7.52 10.12 -36.20
CA LEU A 183 -8.23 11.32 -35.76
C LEU A 183 -8.46 12.28 -36.94
N VAL A 184 -9.67 12.19 -37.49
CA VAL A 184 -10.43 13.26 -38.17
C VAL A 184 -10.06 13.64 -39.61
N VAL A 185 -10.86 13.15 -40.57
CA VAL A 185 -11.11 13.69 -41.92
C VAL A 185 -12.60 13.37 -42.23
N LEU A 186 -13.55 14.25 -42.56
CA LEU A 186 -13.63 15.70 -42.79
C LEU A 186 -15.14 16.09 -42.83
N LEU A 187 -15.52 17.16 -42.11
CA LEU A 187 -16.52 18.22 -42.37
C LEU A 187 -17.88 18.01 -43.11
N ALA A 188 -18.88 18.74 -42.56
CA ALA A 188 -19.78 19.77 -43.18
C ALA A 188 -21.27 19.50 -42.90
N VAL A 189 -22.13 20.44 -42.42
CA VAL A 189 -22.55 21.71 -43.06
C VAL A 189 -23.28 22.64 -42.03
N THR A 190 -22.67 23.79 -41.74
CA THR A 190 -23.14 25.21 -41.65
C THR A 190 -24.48 25.71 -40.99
N LEU A 191 -24.35 26.88 -40.30
CA LEU A 191 -25.30 28.02 -40.04
C LEU A 191 -26.22 27.91 -38.78
N ALA A 192 -26.45 28.91 -37.91
CA ALA A 192 -26.30 30.37 -37.95
C ALA A 192 -26.20 31.00 -36.51
N SER A 193 -25.78 32.26 -36.43
CA SER A 193 -25.54 33.15 -35.27
C SER A 193 -26.84 33.74 -34.63
N PRO A 194 -26.82 34.73 -33.68
CA PRO A 194 -26.13 34.88 -32.38
C PRO A 194 -27.09 35.36 -31.21
N ARG A 195 -26.50 35.60 -30.02
CA ARG A 195 -26.80 36.66 -28.99
C ARG A 195 -27.64 36.37 -27.71
N SER A 196 -26.94 36.43 -26.56
CA SER A 196 -27.11 37.42 -25.45
C SER A 196 -27.64 36.99 -24.04
N VAL A 197 -26.85 37.41 -23.01
CA VAL A 197 -27.13 37.79 -21.59
C VAL A 197 -27.46 36.72 -20.53
N PHE A 198 -26.57 36.48 -19.54
CA PHE A 198 -26.49 37.15 -18.22
C PHE A 198 -25.32 36.62 -17.37
N ARG A 199 -24.52 37.55 -16.82
CA ARG A 199 -23.61 37.38 -15.67
C ARG A 199 -24.31 37.96 -14.44
N LEU A 200 -24.20 37.30 -13.28
CA LEU A 200 -23.82 37.87 -11.96
C LEU A 200 -24.32 36.95 -10.84
N GLY A 201 -23.41 36.48 -9.98
CA GLY A 201 -23.82 35.86 -8.72
C GLY A 201 -22.85 34.94 -8.01
N PHE A 202 -21.53 35.01 -8.17
CA PHE A 202 -20.61 34.22 -7.33
C PHE A 202 -19.23 34.88 -7.20
N LEU A 203 -19.18 36.05 -6.55
CA LEU A 203 -17.89 36.66 -6.16
C LEU A 203 -17.95 37.39 -4.79
N ALA A 204 -18.86 36.97 -3.92
CA ALA A 204 -19.07 37.61 -2.61
C ALA A 204 -18.96 36.66 -1.40
N GLN A 205 -18.37 35.47 -1.55
CA GLN A 205 -18.14 34.54 -0.42
C GLN A 205 -16.68 34.16 -0.16
N GLN A 206 -15.72 34.54 -1.01
CA GLN A 206 -14.29 34.26 -0.79
C GLN A 206 -13.52 35.34 0.00
N LEU A 207 -14.21 36.31 0.62
CA LEU A 207 -13.58 37.31 1.50
C LEU A 207 -14.19 37.30 2.91
N ARG A 208 -14.11 36.14 3.58
CA ARG A 208 -14.08 36.07 5.05
C ARG A 208 -12.99 35.11 5.50
N LYS A 209 -11.73 35.55 5.40
CA LYS A 209 -10.69 35.05 6.31
C LYS A 209 -11.02 35.58 7.71
N ARG A 210 -11.54 34.71 8.57
CA ARG A 210 -11.51 34.92 10.02
C ARG A 210 -10.52 33.92 10.62
N PRO A 211 -9.77 34.32 11.65
CA PRO A 211 -8.66 33.53 12.14
C PRO A 211 -9.16 32.22 12.74
N LEU A 212 -8.43 31.13 12.46
CA LEU A 212 -8.45 29.93 13.28
C LEU A 212 -8.19 30.37 14.73
N ILE A 213 -9.10 30.00 15.62
CA ILE A 213 -8.89 30.09 17.07
C ILE A 213 -7.59 29.31 17.38
N PRO A 214 -6.68 29.83 18.22
CA PRO A 214 -5.45 29.11 18.53
C PRO A 214 -5.83 27.75 19.12
N GLN A 215 -5.31 26.68 18.53
CA GLN A 215 -5.20 25.42 19.27
C GLN A 215 -4.50 25.75 20.58
N ILE A 216 -5.10 25.36 21.71
CA ILE A 216 -4.40 25.46 23.00
C ILE A 216 -3.09 24.69 22.82
N PRO A 217 -1.91 25.33 22.99
CA PRO A 217 -0.64 24.66 22.77
C PRO A 217 -0.51 23.46 23.70
N PHE A 218 -0.11 22.32 23.13
CA PHE A 218 0.36 21.14 23.86
C PHE A 218 1.39 21.53 24.95
N ALA A 219 2.17 22.58 24.69
CA ALA A 219 3.15 23.22 25.57
C ALA A 219 2.67 23.68 26.96
N GLN A 220 1.36 23.91 27.20
CA GLN A 220 0.92 24.42 28.52
C GLN A 220 0.75 23.34 29.61
N ARG A 221 0.88 22.04 29.31
CA ARG A 221 0.48 20.99 30.29
C ARG A 221 1.45 19.85 30.55
N LEU A 222 2.58 19.72 29.85
CA LEU A 222 3.75 18.99 30.36
C LEU A 222 4.52 19.87 31.36
N ALA A 223 3.81 20.41 32.36
CA ALA A 223 4.37 21.25 33.40
C ALA A 223 5.01 20.37 34.49
N SER A 224 6.18 19.80 34.20
CA SER A 224 7.13 19.41 35.25
C SER A 224 8.59 19.74 34.93
N THR A 225 8.92 20.13 33.70
CA THR A 225 10.25 20.66 33.39
C THR A 225 10.12 21.84 32.45
N MET A 226 10.41 23.06 32.91
CA MET A 226 11.14 23.97 32.03
C MET A 226 12.32 23.14 31.53
N ALA A 227 12.34 22.83 30.23
CA ALA A 227 13.32 21.91 29.67
C ALA A 227 14.70 22.34 30.14
N SER A 228 15.28 21.59 31.08
CA SER A 228 16.63 21.84 31.54
C SER A 228 17.55 21.88 30.32
N GLU A 229 18.72 22.55 30.39
CA GLU A 229 19.68 22.60 29.26
C GLU A 229 19.92 21.22 28.63
N LYS A 230 19.80 20.15 29.42
CA LYS A 230 19.84 18.75 29.01
C LYS A 230 18.90 18.42 27.84
N PHE A 231 17.62 18.78 27.93
CA PHE A 231 16.62 18.45 26.90
C PHE A 231 16.68 19.40 25.70
N ALA A 232 17.26 20.59 25.90
CA ALA A 232 17.42 21.55 24.82
C ALA A 232 18.38 21.02 23.73
N ASN A 233 19.36 20.17 24.05
CA ASN A 233 20.36 19.75 23.06
C ASN A 233 20.46 18.22 22.98
N PRO A 234 19.53 17.56 22.27
CA PRO A 234 19.68 16.14 21.93
C PRO A 234 21.03 15.86 21.27
N PRO A 235 21.71 14.74 21.61
CA PRO A 235 23.01 14.39 21.05
C PRO A 235 22.97 14.05 19.55
N GLN A 236 21.78 13.72 19.03
CA GLN A 236 21.49 13.52 17.62
C GLN A 236 20.40 14.50 17.21
N ARG A 237 20.60 15.25 16.12
CA ARG A 237 19.57 16.14 15.58
C ARG A 237 18.36 15.34 15.06
N PRO A 238 17.14 15.90 15.10
CA PRO A 238 16.00 15.27 14.44
C PRO A 238 16.24 15.23 12.93
N PRO A 239 15.69 14.24 12.21
CA PRO A 239 15.80 14.18 10.77
C PRO A 239 15.06 15.33 10.07
N VAL A 240 15.40 15.53 8.81
CA VAL A 240 14.70 16.46 7.91
C VAL A 240 13.85 15.71 6.89
N PHE A 241 12.81 16.37 6.41
CA PHE A 241 11.85 15.86 5.42
C PHE A 241 11.63 16.82 4.25
N SER A 242 12.49 17.84 4.12
CA SER A 242 12.45 18.85 3.06
C SER A 242 13.16 18.42 1.76
N TYR A 243 13.22 17.12 1.49
CA TYR A 243 13.88 16.56 0.30
C TYR A 243 13.16 17.01 -0.98
N THR A 244 13.91 17.43 -2.00
CA THR A 244 13.35 17.59 -3.36
C THR A 244 13.26 16.23 -4.08
N PRO A 245 12.37 16.07 -5.07
CA PRO A 245 12.33 14.87 -5.91
C PRO A 245 13.69 14.48 -6.51
N GLU A 246 14.50 15.45 -6.92
CA GLU A 246 15.84 15.23 -7.48
C GLU A 246 16.83 14.73 -6.42
N GLU A 247 16.80 15.32 -5.22
CA GLU A 247 17.62 14.90 -4.08
C GLU A 247 17.28 13.47 -3.65
N MET A 248 15.99 13.11 -3.63
CA MET A 248 15.55 11.74 -3.34
C MET A 248 16.14 10.75 -4.33
N SER A 249 15.99 11.01 -5.63
CA SER A 249 16.52 10.10 -6.66
C SER A 249 18.04 9.97 -6.54
N ALA A 250 18.76 11.09 -6.45
CA ALA A 250 20.22 11.08 -6.38
C ALA A 250 20.73 10.33 -5.13
N THR A 251 20.06 10.50 -4.00
CA THR A 251 20.42 9.82 -2.75
C THR A 251 20.21 8.32 -2.84
N ILE A 252 19.05 7.88 -3.37
CA ILE A 252 18.75 6.46 -3.54
C ILE A 252 19.68 5.81 -4.56
N ASP A 253 19.99 6.49 -5.67
CA ASP A 253 20.95 6.01 -6.66
C ASP A 253 22.34 5.80 -6.05
N LYS A 254 22.76 6.70 -5.14
CA LYS A 254 24.01 6.55 -4.38
C LYS A 254 23.97 5.38 -3.40
N ILE A 255 22.87 5.20 -2.66
CA ILE A 255 22.71 4.06 -1.74
C ILE A 255 22.79 2.75 -2.53
N VAL A 256 22.06 2.65 -3.64
CA VAL A 256 22.05 1.51 -4.54
C VAL A 256 23.45 1.19 -5.08
N ALA A 257 24.14 2.18 -5.64
CA ALA A 257 25.47 2.00 -6.20
C ALA A 257 26.50 1.58 -5.12
N SER A 258 26.45 2.21 -3.94
CA SER A 258 27.38 1.90 -2.85
C SER A 258 27.12 0.52 -2.21
N LYS A 259 25.86 0.07 -2.13
CA LYS A 259 25.54 -1.29 -1.67
C LYS A 259 26.11 -2.34 -2.61
N ARG A 260 25.90 -2.19 -3.92
CA ARG A 260 26.48 -3.08 -4.94
C ARG A 260 28.00 -3.16 -4.82
N ALA A 261 28.65 -1.99 -4.77
CA ALA A 261 30.11 -1.91 -4.62
C ALA A 261 30.62 -2.56 -3.33
N THR A 262 29.88 -2.45 -2.23
CA THR A 262 30.22 -3.09 -0.95
C THR A 262 30.19 -4.61 -1.07
N ILE A 263 29.13 -5.18 -1.65
CA ILE A 263 29.01 -6.61 -1.86
C ILE A 263 30.06 -7.11 -2.86
N ASP A 264 30.31 -6.39 -3.95
CA ASP A 264 31.36 -6.74 -4.92
C ASP A 264 32.75 -6.77 -4.27
N LYS A 265 33.03 -5.82 -3.38
CA LYS A 265 34.28 -5.81 -2.61
C LYS A 265 34.38 -7.01 -1.67
N VAL A 266 33.30 -7.37 -0.97
CA VAL A 266 33.27 -8.57 -0.13
C VAL A 266 33.55 -9.82 -0.97
N VAL A 267 32.87 -9.96 -2.12
CA VAL A 267 33.08 -11.08 -3.04
C VAL A 267 34.52 -11.13 -3.57
N ALA A 268 35.09 -9.99 -3.95
CA ALA A 268 36.46 -9.94 -4.46
C ALA A 268 37.53 -10.25 -3.39
N SER A 269 37.24 -10.01 -2.10
CA SER A 269 38.21 -10.12 -1.00
C SER A 269 38.09 -11.40 -0.16
N THR A 270 37.06 -12.21 -0.39
CA THR A 270 36.79 -13.45 0.35
C THR A 270 36.49 -14.59 -0.60
N THR A 271 36.57 -15.83 -0.13
CA THR A 271 36.08 -17.05 -0.81
C THR A 271 35.20 -17.83 0.16
N PRO A 272 34.37 -18.81 -0.28
CA PRO A 272 33.61 -19.64 0.65
C PRO A 272 34.48 -20.27 1.77
N GLU A 273 35.72 -20.64 1.47
CA GLU A 273 36.65 -21.26 2.43
C GLU A 273 37.24 -20.26 3.42
N THR A 274 37.31 -18.97 3.06
CA THR A 274 37.91 -17.90 3.88
C THR A 274 36.86 -16.95 4.47
N ALA A 275 35.59 -17.15 4.12
CA ALA A 275 34.47 -16.33 4.58
C ALA A 275 34.24 -16.53 6.08
N THR A 276 34.17 -15.41 6.80
CA THR A 276 33.80 -15.32 8.20
C THR A 276 32.72 -14.25 8.36
N PHE A 277 32.01 -14.26 9.49
CA PHE A 277 31.05 -13.21 9.79
C PHE A 277 31.69 -11.81 9.72
N GLU A 278 32.91 -11.68 10.27
CA GLU A 278 33.66 -10.42 10.32
C GLU A 278 34.08 -9.87 8.96
N ASN A 279 34.51 -10.71 8.02
CA ASN A 279 34.99 -10.24 6.71
C ASN A 279 33.92 -10.24 5.61
N THR A 280 32.75 -10.86 5.86
CA THR A 280 31.68 -11.01 4.88
C THR A 280 30.41 -10.29 5.31
N MET A 281 29.84 -10.64 6.47
CA MET A 281 28.57 -10.09 6.95
C MET A 281 28.72 -8.67 7.49
N LYS A 282 29.73 -8.44 8.34
CA LYS A 282 29.92 -7.16 9.03
C LYS A 282 30.11 -5.96 8.08
N PRO A 283 30.85 -6.05 6.96
CA PRO A 283 30.93 -4.94 6.01
C PRO A 283 29.58 -4.63 5.35
N MET A 284 28.76 -5.65 5.09
CA MET A 284 27.42 -5.47 4.52
C MET A 284 26.48 -4.81 5.52
N LEU A 285 26.51 -5.25 6.78
CA LEU A 285 25.71 -4.70 7.88
C LEU A 285 26.11 -3.26 8.20
N ALA A 286 27.41 -2.94 8.24
CA ALA A 286 27.87 -1.57 8.47
C ALA A 286 27.41 -0.60 7.38
N HIS A 287 27.38 -1.04 6.12
CA HIS A 287 26.82 -0.24 5.02
C HIS A 287 25.30 -0.02 5.18
N ASP A 288 24.56 -1.06 5.60
CA ASP A 288 23.13 -0.93 5.87
C ASP A 288 22.87 0.04 7.02
N ASP A 289 23.59 -0.10 8.14
CA ASP A 289 23.51 0.78 9.30
C ASP A 289 23.66 2.26 8.91
N GLU A 290 24.64 2.60 8.06
CA GLU A 290 24.91 3.96 7.63
C GLU A 290 23.86 4.54 6.67
N THR A 291 23.17 3.70 5.89
CA THR A 291 22.29 4.15 4.79
C THR A 291 20.80 3.98 5.08
N VAL A 292 20.43 3.04 5.95
CA VAL A 292 19.05 2.61 6.21
C VAL A 292 18.16 3.76 6.70
N GLY A 293 18.67 4.64 7.55
CA GLY A 293 17.87 5.75 8.08
C GLY A 293 17.42 6.73 7.00
N GLU A 294 18.31 7.06 6.06
CA GLU A 294 17.96 7.95 4.95
C GLU A 294 17.02 7.28 3.94
N ASN A 295 17.27 6.01 3.66
CA ASN A 295 16.36 5.18 2.86
C ASN A 295 14.94 5.17 3.45
N TYR A 296 14.78 4.87 4.74
CA TYR A 296 13.48 4.82 5.41
C TYR A 296 12.73 6.13 5.30
N ARG A 297 13.41 7.28 5.53
CA ARG A 297 12.76 8.61 5.42
C ARG A 297 12.30 8.93 4.01
N ILE A 298 13.15 8.68 3.01
CA ILE A 298 12.80 8.95 1.61
C ILE A 298 11.62 8.08 1.20
N CYS A 299 11.66 6.78 1.48
CA CYS A 299 10.59 5.83 1.12
C CYS A 299 9.31 6.03 1.94
N PHE A 300 9.40 6.60 3.14
CA PHE A 300 8.23 6.90 3.98
C PHE A 300 7.36 8.02 3.40
N LEU A 301 7.93 9.00 2.70
CA LEU A 301 7.21 10.20 2.25
C LEU A 301 6.04 9.93 1.30
N GLN A 302 6.04 8.81 0.56
CA GLN A 302 4.90 8.36 -0.25
C GLN A 302 3.61 8.22 0.57
N ASN A 303 3.74 7.95 1.87
CA ASN A 303 2.61 7.68 2.77
C ASN A 303 1.98 8.94 3.37
N VAL A 304 2.68 10.07 3.39
CA VAL A 304 2.27 11.20 4.26
C VAL A 304 2.40 12.58 3.64
N HIS A 305 3.24 12.74 2.61
CA HIS A 305 3.57 14.06 2.10
C HIS A 305 2.42 14.64 1.26
N ALA A 306 2.16 15.95 1.40
CA ALA A 306 1.04 16.60 0.70
C ALA A 306 1.28 16.77 -0.80
N ASP A 307 2.53 17.03 -1.21
CA ASP A 307 2.91 17.17 -2.62
C ASP A 307 2.98 15.82 -3.33
N ALA A 308 2.27 15.71 -4.47
CA ALA A 308 2.25 14.52 -5.30
C ALA A 308 3.63 14.22 -5.94
N ALA A 309 4.39 15.24 -6.36
CA ALA A 309 5.69 15.03 -6.99
C ALA A 309 6.69 14.37 -6.02
N VAL A 310 6.61 14.74 -4.73
CA VAL A 310 7.38 14.12 -3.65
C VAL A 310 6.94 12.68 -3.41
N ARG A 311 5.62 12.41 -3.34
CA ARG A 311 5.13 11.04 -3.15
C ARG A 311 5.52 10.13 -4.31
N ASP A 312 5.43 10.62 -5.55
CA ASP A 312 5.80 9.86 -6.75
C ASP A 312 7.31 9.56 -6.77
N ALA A 313 8.16 10.51 -6.36
CA ALA A 313 9.59 10.30 -6.24
C ALA A 313 9.93 9.28 -5.13
N SER A 314 9.25 9.36 -3.99
CA SER A 314 9.36 8.41 -2.89
C SER A 314 8.93 6.99 -3.29
N LEU A 315 7.83 6.85 -4.04
CA LEU A 315 7.38 5.56 -4.57
C LEU A 315 8.40 4.95 -5.55
N LYS A 316 8.98 5.77 -6.44
CA LYS A 316 10.05 5.33 -7.35
C LYS A 316 11.33 4.93 -6.59
N ALA A 317 11.67 5.66 -5.54
CA ALA A 317 12.78 5.35 -4.65
C ALA A 317 12.62 3.98 -3.99
N ASP A 318 11.45 3.72 -3.39
CA ASP A 318 11.10 2.42 -2.80
C ASP A 318 11.17 1.29 -3.83
N GLY A 319 10.68 1.53 -5.06
CA GLY A 319 10.83 0.60 -6.19
C GLY A 319 12.28 0.22 -6.48
N LYS A 320 13.19 1.20 -6.58
CA LYS A 320 14.63 0.96 -6.83
C LYS A 320 15.29 0.15 -5.71
N ILE A 321 14.92 0.41 -4.46
CA ILE A 321 15.45 -0.33 -3.29
C ILE A 321 14.96 -1.77 -3.29
N ARG A 322 13.68 -2.01 -3.62
CA ARG A 322 13.13 -3.37 -3.76
C ARG A 322 13.79 -4.14 -4.89
N GLU A 323 14.00 -3.51 -6.04
CA GLU A 323 14.74 -4.11 -7.16
C GLU A 323 16.16 -4.51 -6.76
N LEU A 324 16.87 -3.63 -6.04
CA LEU A 324 18.19 -3.91 -5.50
C LEU A 324 18.17 -5.09 -4.53
N ASP A 325 17.24 -5.13 -3.57
CA ASP A 325 17.13 -6.25 -2.63
C ASP A 325 16.96 -7.57 -3.39
N ILE A 326 16.03 -7.63 -4.36
CA ILE A 326 15.84 -8.84 -5.18
C ILE A 326 17.13 -9.19 -5.96
N GLU A 327 17.80 -8.22 -6.58
CA GLU A 327 19.06 -8.45 -7.29
C GLU A 327 20.10 -9.11 -6.38
N LEU A 328 20.33 -8.53 -5.20
CA LEU A 328 21.36 -8.95 -4.25
C LEU A 328 21.00 -10.28 -3.56
N ARG A 329 19.72 -10.52 -3.29
CA ARG A 329 19.22 -11.79 -2.73
C ARG A 329 19.34 -12.95 -3.72
N MET A 330 19.50 -12.66 -5.01
CA MET A 330 19.70 -13.67 -6.06
C MET A 330 21.16 -13.91 -6.43
N ARG A 331 22.11 -13.29 -5.73
CA ARG A 331 23.54 -13.46 -5.97
C ARG A 331 24.09 -14.73 -5.34
N ASP A 332 24.45 -15.70 -6.19
CA ASP A 332 25.03 -16.98 -5.74
C ASP A 332 26.39 -16.79 -5.07
N ASP A 333 27.23 -15.89 -5.57
CA ASP A 333 28.57 -15.66 -5.07
C ASP A 333 28.57 -15.24 -3.59
N ILE A 334 27.73 -14.29 -3.19
CA ILE A 334 27.59 -13.92 -1.78
C ILE A 334 26.90 -15.02 -0.97
N PHE A 335 25.89 -15.69 -1.53
CA PHE A 335 25.21 -16.78 -0.85
C PHE A 335 26.14 -17.95 -0.51
N GLN A 336 27.04 -18.35 -1.40
CA GLN A 336 28.00 -19.42 -1.09
C GLN A 336 28.89 -19.07 0.12
N ARG A 337 29.21 -17.78 0.31
CA ARG A 337 29.95 -17.30 1.49
C ARG A 337 29.09 -17.33 2.75
N VAL A 338 27.86 -16.81 2.69
CA VAL A 338 26.90 -16.86 3.81
C VAL A 338 26.62 -18.31 4.22
N LYS A 339 26.40 -19.21 3.25
CA LYS A 339 26.20 -20.63 3.45
C LYS A 339 27.42 -21.30 4.09
N ALA A 340 28.64 -20.96 3.68
CA ALA A 340 29.85 -21.48 4.30
C ALA A 340 29.98 -21.04 5.78
N ILE A 341 29.68 -19.77 6.07
CA ILE A 341 29.66 -19.26 7.45
C ILE A 341 28.57 -19.99 8.25
N TYR A 342 27.37 -20.14 7.70
CA TYR A 342 26.25 -20.85 8.31
C TYR A 342 26.61 -22.31 8.62
N ASN A 343 27.21 -23.04 7.68
CA ASN A 343 27.60 -24.43 7.89
C ASN A 343 28.67 -24.60 8.98
N ASN A 344 29.53 -23.59 9.16
CA ASN A 344 30.59 -23.58 10.17
C ASN A 344 30.22 -22.80 11.45
N ARG A 345 28.96 -22.37 11.61
CA ARG A 345 28.53 -21.46 12.68
C ARG A 345 28.80 -21.98 14.09
N ALA A 346 28.71 -23.29 14.31
CA ALA A 346 29.00 -23.92 15.60
C ALA A 346 30.45 -23.69 16.08
N SER A 347 31.40 -23.51 15.14
CA SER A 347 32.81 -23.21 15.43
C SER A 347 33.16 -21.73 15.34
N ALA A 348 32.22 -20.87 14.92
CA ALA A 348 32.48 -19.46 14.67
C ALA A 348 32.43 -18.58 15.93
N HIS A 349 32.01 -19.13 17.08
CA HIS A 349 31.91 -18.42 18.37
C HIS A 349 31.20 -17.07 18.29
N LEU A 350 30.13 -17.00 17.48
CA LEU A 350 29.33 -15.79 17.31
C LEU A 350 28.58 -15.44 18.61
N ASP A 351 28.46 -14.15 18.90
CA ASP A 351 27.51 -13.68 19.90
C ASP A 351 26.06 -13.93 19.44
N THR A 352 25.10 -13.78 20.34
CA THR A 352 23.69 -14.09 20.09
C THR A 352 23.11 -13.28 18.93
N GLU A 353 23.42 -11.99 18.82
CA GLU A 353 22.88 -11.14 17.75
C GLU A 353 23.48 -11.54 16.41
N SER A 354 24.80 -11.72 16.33
CA SER A 354 25.48 -12.17 15.12
C SER A 354 25.01 -13.56 14.65
N ALA A 355 24.78 -14.50 15.58
CA ALA A 355 24.23 -15.81 15.26
C ALA A 355 22.79 -15.71 14.70
N THR A 356 21.95 -14.88 15.33
CA THR A 356 20.57 -14.64 14.89
C THR A 356 20.53 -13.99 13.51
N ILE A 357 21.39 -13.00 13.24
CA ILE A 357 21.51 -12.37 11.92
C ILE A 357 21.93 -13.40 10.86
N LEU A 358 22.93 -14.23 11.17
CA LEU A 358 23.38 -15.26 10.24
C LEU A 358 22.26 -16.26 9.88
N ASP A 359 21.48 -16.70 10.87
CA ASP A 359 20.36 -17.59 10.66
C ASP A 359 19.25 -16.93 9.83
N LYS A 360 18.91 -15.68 10.12
CA LYS A 360 17.94 -14.88 9.34
C LYS A 360 18.40 -14.69 7.90
N GLU A 361 19.64 -14.24 7.70
CA GLU A 361 20.19 -13.98 6.37
C GLU A 361 20.27 -15.27 5.53
N TYR A 362 20.75 -16.37 6.11
CA TYR A 362 20.78 -17.66 5.42
C TYR A 362 19.38 -18.10 5.01
N THR A 363 18.40 -17.97 5.91
CA THR A 363 17.00 -18.32 5.64
C THR A 363 16.42 -17.49 4.50
N GLN A 364 16.74 -16.18 4.43
CA GLN A 364 16.31 -15.32 3.33
C GLN A 364 16.84 -15.81 1.97
N TYR A 365 18.11 -16.23 1.88
CA TYR A 365 18.63 -16.81 0.64
C TYR A 365 18.00 -18.16 0.27
N VAL A 366 17.79 -19.03 1.27
CA VAL A 366 17.17 -20.35 1.07
C VAL A 366 15.74 -20.21 0.55
N THR A 367 14.95 -19.34 1.17
CA THR A 367 13.55 -19.10 0.77
C THR A 367 13.42 -18.41 -0.59
N LYS A 368 14.50 -17.80 -1.09
CA LYS A 368 14.63 -17.28 -2.47
C LYS A 368 15.26 -18.28 -3.44
N GLY A 369 15.27 -19.57 -3.09
CA GLY A 369 15.59 -20.65 -4.02
C GLY A 369 17.08 -20.80 -4.33
N LEU A 370 17.99 -20.18 -3.57
CA LEU A 370 19.43 -20.27 -3.90
C LEU A 370 20.07 -21.63 -3.57
N LEU A 371 19.31 -22.55 -2.97
CA LEU A 371 19.69 -23.96 -2.89
C LEU A 371 19.56 -24.71 -4.22
N LEU A 372 18.72 -24.22 -5.16
CA LEU A 372 18.64 -24.78 -6.52
C LEU A 372 20.02 -24.70 -7.19
N PRO A 373 20.52 -25.69 -7.93
CA PRO A 373 21.78 -25.57 -8.65
C PRO A 373 21.80 -24.42 -9.67
N PRO A 374 22.96 -23.78 -9.97
CA PRO A 374 23.04 -22.81 -11.05
C PRO A 374 22.65 -23.44 -12.39
N GLY A 375 21.80 -22.75 -13.16
CA GLY A 375 21.34 -23.23 -14.47
C GLY A 375 19.94 -22.73 -14.85
N PRO A 376 19.37 -23.27 -15.95
CA PRO A 376 18.09 -22.81 -16.50
C PRO A 376 16.92 -22.86 -15.52
N GLU A 377 16.89 -23.85 -14.61
CA GLU A 377 15.84 -23.97 -13.59
C GLU A 377 15.88 -22.81 -12.58
N ARG A 378 17.08 -22.46 -12.10
CA ARG A 378 17.26 -21.31 -11.19
C ARG A 378 16.97 -19.99 -11.90
N ASP A 379 17.34 -19.86 -13.17
CA ASP A 379 17.02 -18.67 -13.97
C ASP A 379 15.50 -18.52 -14.18
N HIS A 380 14.79 -19.64 -14.34
CA HIS A 380 13.34 -19.67 -14.43
C HIS A 380 12.69 -19.27 -13.10
N PHE A 381 13.13 -19.87 -11.99
CA PHE A 381 12.71 -19.50 -10.63
C PHE A 381 12.88 -17.99 -10.39
N LYS A 382 14.02 -17.42 -10.80
CA LYS A 382 14.29 -15.98 -10.67
C LYS A 382 13.27 -15.12 -11.43
N LYS A 383 12.93 -15.50 -12.67
CA LYS A 383 11.92 -14.79 -13.45
C LYS A 383 10.54 -14.86 -12.79
N GLN A 384 10.20 -16.01 -12.20
CA GLN A 384 8.94 -16.20 -11.48
C GLN A 384 8.87 -15.33 -10.22
N GLN A 385 9.96 -15.22 -9.45
CA GLN A 385 10.02 -14.32 -8.28
C GLN A 385 9.87 -12.84 -8.67
N LEU A 386 10.48 -12.41 -9.77
CA LEU A 386 10.33 -11.04 -10.29
C LEU A 386 8.89 -10.76 -10.71
N GLU A 387 8.27 -11.70 -11.42
CA GLU A 387 6.88 -11.58 -11.83
C GLU A 387 5.92 -11.58 -10.63
N LEU A 388 6.17 -12.44 -9.64
CA LEU A 388 5.42 -12.46 -8.38
C LEU A 388 5.48 -11.09 -7.67
N SER A 389 6.67 -10.50 -7.58
CA SER A 389 6.86 -9.17 -6.99
C SER A 389 6.08 -8.09 -7.76
N ARG A 390 6.12 -8.13 -9.11
CA ARG A 390 5.39 -7.19 -9.97
C ARG A 390 3.88 -7.30 -9.75
N LEU A 391 3.34 -8.52 -9.75
CA LEU A 391 1.91 -8.78 -9.57
C LEU A 391 1.42 -8.36 -8.17
N CYS A 392 2.20 -8.64 -7.12
CA CYS A 392 1.87 -8.21 -5.76
C CYS A 392 1.83 -6.68 -5.64
N LEU A 393 2.77 -5.98 -6.29
CA LEU A 393 2.79 -4.51 -6.31
C LEU A 393 1.60 -3.95 -7.09
N GLU A 394 1.27 -4.53 -8.24
CA GLU A 394 0.09 -4.15 -9.04
C GLU A 394 -1.20 -4.31 -8.23
N SER A 395 -1.36 -5.45 -7.55
CA SER A 395 -2.53 -5.71 -6.69
C SER A 395 -2.65 -4.71 -5.54
N GLN A 396 -1.53 -4.33 -4.91
CA GLN A 396 -1.51 -3.32 -3.84
C GLN A 396 -1.84 -1.92 -4.39
N ASN A 397 -1.30 -1.56 -5.56
CA ASN A 397 -1.61 -0.28 -6.20
C ASN A 397 -3.10 -0.15 -6.56
N ASN A 398 -3.70 -1.23 -7.06
CA ASN A 398 -5.14 -1.27 -7.33
C ASN A 398 -5.97 -1.05 -6.06
N HIS A 399 -5.52 -1.55 -4.91
CA HIS A 399 -6.17 -1.32 -3.62
C HIS A 399 -6.02 0.13 -3.15
N ASN A 400 -4.79 0.66 -3.20
CA ASN A 400 -4.49 2.01 -2.70
C ASN A 400 -5.17 3.11 -3.53
N ASN A 401 -5.32 2.88 -4.84
CA ASN A 401 -5.94 3.82 -5.78
C ASN A 401 -7.43 3.57 -6.01
N GLU A 402 -8.06 2.73 -5.19
CA GLU A 402 -9.49 2.44 -5.28
C GLU A 402 -10.32 3.68 -4.88
N MET A 403 -11.18 4.12 -5.80
CA MET A 403 -12.02 5.34 -5.71
C MET A 403 -13.51 5.08 -6.10
N GLY A 404 -13.90 3.81 -6.13
CA GLY A 404 -15.26 3.35 -6.34
C GLY A 404 -16.19 3.69 -5.18
N GLY A 405 -17.44 3.28 -5.32
CA GLY A 405 -18.48 3.50 -4.32
C GLY A 405 -19.82 2.99 -4.80
N VAL A 406 -20.83 3.07 -3.92
CA VAL A 406 -22.21 2.68 -4.21
C VAL A 406 -23.10 3.92 -4.14
N TRP A 407 -24.02 4.05 -5.09
CA TRP A 407 -24.92 5.19 -5.21
C TRP A 407 -26.24 4.93 -4.47
N PHE A 408 -26.58 5.82 -3.55
CA PHE A 408 -27.80 5.76 -2.75
C PHE A 408 -28.57 7.08 -2.79
N THR A 409 -29.90 7.02 -2.75
CA THR A 409 -30.70 8.23 -2.47
C THR A 409 -30.52 8.64 -1.00
N PRO A 410 -30.71 9.92 -0.64
CA PRO A 410 -30.66 10.36 0.75
C PRO A 410 -31.60 9.56 1.68
N GLU A 411 -32.77 9.14 1.20
CA GLU A 411 -33.71 8.31 1.96
C GLU A 411 -33.15 6.92 2.27
N GLN A 412 -32.34 6.35 1.38
CA GLN A 412 -31.68 5.07 1.61
C GLN A 412 -30.61 5.13 2.72
N LEU A 413 -30.15 6.33 3.07
CA LEU A 413 -29.13 6.58 4.10
C LEU A 413 -29.73 6.95 5.46
N GLU A 414 -31.05 6.81 5.62
CA GLU A 414 -31.73 7.14 6.87
C GLU A 414 -31.10 6.39 8.07
N GLY A 415 -30.83 7.15 9.14
CA GLY A 415 -30.28 6.65 10.40
C GLY A 415 -28.80 6.94 10.61
N ILE A 416 -28.05 7.20 9.53
CA ILE A 416 -26.64 7.59 9.64
C ILE A 416 -26.54 8.99 10.28
N PRO A 417 -25.79 9.17 11.37
CA PRO A 417 -25.60 10.48 11.99
C PRO A 417 -24.88 11.45 11.04
N ASN A 418 -25.38 12.68 10.91
CA ASN A 418 -24.73 13.72 10.09
C ASN A 418 -23.31 14.06 10.57
N SER A 419 -22.98 13.77 11.83
CA SER A 419 -21.63 13.92 12.38
C SER A 419 -20.65 12.85 11.91
N ASP A 420 -21.15 11.70 11.45
CA ASP A 420 -20.32 10.61 10.92
C ASP A 420 -20.23 10.69 9.37
N ILE A 421 -21.35 10.94 8.68
CA ILE A 421 -21.39 11.17 7.22
C ILE A 421 -22.27 12.40 6.94
N ASP A 422 -21.69 13.46 6.39
CA ASP A 422 -22.44 14.60 5.88
C ASP A 422 -22.85 14.35 4.43
N VAL A 423 -24.14 14.06 4.23
CA VAL A 423 -24.72 13.72 2.92
C VAL A 423 -24.61 14.89 1.93
N ASP A 424 -24.59 16.13 2.41
CA ASP A 424 -24.51 17.32 1.55
C ASP A 424 -23.10 17.54 0.96
N GLU A 425 -22.07 16.99 1.61
CA GLU A 425 -20.67 17.04 1.16
C GLU A 425 -20.30 15.89 0.20
N LEU A 426 -21.17 14.89 0.04
CA LEU A 426 -20.91 13.73 -0.82
C LEU A 426 -21.04 14.08 -2.32
N GLU A 427 -20.35 13.29 -3.15
CA GLU A 427 -20.44 13.38 -4.61
C GLU A 427 -21.88 13.13 -5.07
N LYS A 428 -22.44 14.06 -5.85
CA LYS A 428 -23.82 14.00 -6.37
C LYS A 428 -23.86 13.32 -7.72
N GLY A 429 -24.77 12.37 -7.87
CA GLY A 429 -24.89 11.56 -9.06
C GLY A 429 -25.50 12.33 -10.23
N THR A 430 -25.10 11.94 -11.43
CA THR A 430 -25.64 12.45 -12.70
C THR A 430 -26.12 11.28 -13.55
N GLY A 431 -26.93 11.56 -14.58
CA GLY A 431 -27.44 10.51 -15.48
C GLY A 431 -28.28 9.47 -14.74
N GLU A 432 -27.90 8.20 -14.82
CA GLU A 432 -28.58 7.08 -14.14
C GLU A 432 -28.56 7.17 -12.60
N ASN A 433 -27.68 8.00 -12.04
CA ASN A 433 -27.56 8.24 -10.60
C ASN A 433 -28.09 9.62 -10.17
N GLU A 434 -28.84 10.31 -11.05
CA GLU A 434 -29.47 11.58 -10.68
C GLU A 434 -30.35 11.42 -9.42
N GLY A 435 -30.17 12.34 -8.46
CA GLY A 435 -30.83 12.29 -7.16
C GLY A 435 -30.18 11.37 -6.12
N LYS A 436 -29.04 10.74 -6.44
CA LYS A 436 -28.25 9.92 -5.51
C LYS A 436 -26.95 10.62 -5.09
N VAL A 437 -26.37 10.13 -4.01
CA VAL A 437 -25.02 10.46 -3.54
C VAL A 437 -24.14 9.20 -3.53
N LYS A 438 -22.84 9.36 -3.73
CA LYS A 438 -21.88 8.26 -3.75
C LYS A 438 -21.30 8.03 -2.35
N LEU A 439 -21.31 6.78 -1.92
CA LEU A 439 -20.66 6.33 -0.68
C LEU A 439 -19.42 5.52 -1.07
N ASP A 440 -18.24 6.05 -0.76
CA ASP A 440 -16.97 5.37 -1.02
C ASP A 440 -16.77 4.14 -0.10
N PHE A 441 -15.71 3.38 -0.36
CA PHE A 441 -15.34 2.19 0.42
C PHE A 441 -14.29 2.45 1.51
N LYS A 442 -14.12 3.71 1.96
CA LYS A 442 -13.19 4.05 3.04
C LYS A 442 -13.80 3.71 4.41
N TYR A 443 -12.96 3.53 5.43
CA TYR A 443 -13.40 3.17 6.79
C TYR A 443 -14.34 4.21 7.42
N THR A 444 -14.11 5.47 7.10
CA THR A 444 -14.92 6.63 7.51
C THR A 444 -16.36 6.56 6.96
N THR A 445 -16.59 5.79 5.90
CA THR A 445 -17.90 5.62 5.26
C THR A 445 -18.52 4.26 5.59
N SER A 446 -17.76 3.18 5.41
CA SER A 446 -18.21 1.80 5.62
C SER A 446 -18.68 1.53 7.05
N THR A 447 -17.90 1.96 8.04
CA THR A 447 -18.18 1.72 9.46
C THR A 447 -19.50 2.36 9.90
N PRO A 448 -19.73 3.67 9.70
CA PRO A 448 -21.02 4.27 10.07
C PRO A 448 -22.18 3.74 9.23
N LEU A 449 -22.02 3.48 7.93
CA LEU A 449 -23.10 2.95 7.09
C LEU A 449 -23.60 1.60 7.61
N LEU A 450 -22.69 0.64 7.85
CA LEU A 450 -23.05 -0.70 8.32
C LEU A 450 -23.57 -0.73 9.76
N LYS A 451 -23.24 0.28 10.58
CA LYS A 451 -23.74 0.42 11.96
C LYS A 451 -25.10 1.12 12.06
N TYR A 452 -25.37 2.11 11.22
CA TYR A 452 -26.47 3.06 11.44
C TYR A 452 -27.54 3.09 10.35
N ALA A 453 -27.24 2.71 9.10
CA ALA A 453 -28.24 2.73 8.03
C ALA A 453 -29.41 1.79 8.39
N LYS A 454 -30.62 2.34 8.56
CA LYS A 454 -31.81 1.57 8.96
C LYS A 454 -32.28 0.61 7.87
N ASN A 455 -32.06 0.98 6.61
CA ASN A 455 -32.46 0.16 5.49
C ASN A 455 -31.50 -1.01 5.30
N GLU A 456 -32.02 -2.24 5.46
CA GLU A 456 -31.27 -3.48 5.26
C GLU A 456 -30.70 -3.59 3.84
N THR A 457 -31.45 -3.17 2.81
CA THR A 457 -30.97 -3.25 1.43
C THR A 457 -29.78 -2.33 1.19
N THR A 458 -29.75 -1.15 1.83
CA THR A 458 -28.57 -0.26 1.79
C THR A 458 -27.34 -0.95 2.35
N ARG A 459 -27.46 -1.58 3.54
CA ARG A 459 -26.35 -2.30 4.16
C ARG A 459 -25.89 -3.49 3.30
N ARG A 460 -26.84 -4.25 2.74
CA ARG A 460 -26.57 -5.39 1.84
C ARG A 460 -25.84 -4.95 0.57
N ASP A 461 -26.39 -3.96 -0.13
CA ASP A 461 -25.86 -3.52 -1.42
C ASP A 461 -24.47 -2.89 -1.24
N TYR A 462 -24.24 -2.18 -0.13
CA TYR A 462 -22.91 -1.70 0.24
C TYR A 462 -21.95 -2.85 0.56
N PHE A 463 -22.36 -3.83 1.37
CA PHE A 463 -21.54 -5.01 1.68
C PHE A 463 -21.13 -5.78 0.41
N ILE A 464 -22.04 -5.92 -0.54
CA ILE A 464 -21.77 -6.56 -1.84
C ILE A 464 -20.82 -5.71 -2.69
N GLY A 465 -21.05 -4.39 -2.76
CA GLY A 465 -20.18 -3.46 -3.47
C GLY A 465 -18.76 -3.47 -2.90
N GLU A 466 -18.62 -3.43 -1.58
CA GLU A 466 -17.32 -3.42 -0.90
C GLU A 466 -16.53 -4.71 -1.16
N ALA A 467 -17.19 -5.87 -1.16
CA ALA A 467 -16.56 -7.15 -1.50
C ALA A 467 -16.10 -7.25 -2.96
N ASN A 468 -16.54 -6.34 -3.83
CA ASN A 468 -16.25 -6.31 -5.27
C ASN A 468 -15.49 -5.06 -5.72
N LYS A 469 -14.99 -4.24 -4.78
CA LYS A 469 -14.38 -2.93 -5.07
C LYS A 469 -13.08 -2.98 -5.89
N VAL A 470 -12.43 -4.14 -5.97
CA VAL A 470 -11.16 -4.35 -6.69
C VAL A 470 -11.16 -5.66 -7.49
N ASN A 471 -12.24 -5.95 -8.23
CA ASN A 471 -12.36 -7.20 -8.99
C ASN A 471 -11.25 -7.42 -10.03
N GLN A 472 -10.58 -6.37 -10.50
CA GLN A 472 -9.37 -6.48 -11.33
C GLN A 472 -8.22 -7.26 -10.64
N ASN A 473 -8.21 -7.33 -9.31
CA ASN A 473 -7.23 -8.11 -8.55
C ASN A 473 -7.53 -9.61 -8.52
N VAL A 474 -8.72 -10.07 -8.87
CA VAL A 474 -9.07 -11.50 -8.86
C VAL A 474 -8.14 -12.34 -9.76
N PRO A 475 -7.95 -12.01 -11.05
CA PRO A 475 -7.00 -12.76 -11.88
C PRO A 475 -5.53 -12.60 -11.45
N LEU A 476 -5.16 -11.44 -10.89
CA LEU A 476 -3.82 -11.23 -10.34
C LEU A 476 -3.57 -12.15 -9.16
N PHE A 477 -4.51 -12.22 -8.22
CA PHE A 477 -4.43 -13.06 -7.04
C PHE A 477 -4.30 -14.55 -7.40
N GLN A 478 -5.08 -15.01 -8.37
CA GLN A 478 -4.99 -16.38 -8.88
C GLN A 478 -3.57 -16.69 -9.41
N THR A 479 -3.03 -15.81 -10.24
CA THR A 479 -1.66 -15.96 -10.77
C THR A 479 -0.60 -15.93 -9.65
N ILE A 480 -0.79 -15.08 -8.64
CA ILE A 480 0.09 -14.96 -7.48
C ILE A 480 0.14 -16.27 -6.69
N VAL A 481 -1.00 -16.87 -6.34
CA VAL A 481 -1.02 -18.12 -5.55
C VAL A 481 -0.48 -19.31 -6.35
N GLU A 482 -0.67 -19.34 -7.67
CA GLU A 482 -0.07 -20.34 -8.55
C GLU A 482 1.46 -20.24 -8.56
N LEU A 483 2.01 -19.03 -8.79
CA LEU A 483 3.45 -18.80 -8.80
C LEU A 483 4.09 -19.08 -7.43
N ARG A 484 3.40 -18.74 -6.34
CA ARG A 484 3.84 -19.06 -4.97
C ARG A 484 3.96 -20.56 -4.74
N ASP A 485 2.94 -21.34 -5.09
CA ASP A 485 3.00 -22.79 -4.96
C ASP A 485 4.09 -23.40 -5.86
N GLU A 486 4.19 -22.94 -7.11
CA GLU A 486 5.19 -23.43 -8.04
C GLU A 486 6.62 -23.21 -7.52
N THR A 487 6.92 -21.98 -7.11
CA THR A 487 8.25 -21.60 -6.62
C THR A 487 8.57 -22.30 -5.30
N ALA A 488 7.61 -22.46 -4.38
CA ALA A 488 7.82 -23.22 -3.16
C ALA A 488 8.21 -24.69 -3.43
N ARG A 489 7.52 -25.34 -4.38
CA ARG A 489 7.83 -26.72 -4.80
C ARG A 489 9.19 -26.83 -5.48
N GLN A 490 9.52 -25.89 -6.36
CA GLN A 490 10.85 -25.82 -6.96
C GLN A 490 11.94 -25.69 -5.88
N ALA A 491 11.71 -24.89 -4.83
CA ALA A 491 12.62 -24.73 -3.70
C ALA A 491 12.67 -25.96 -2.75
N GLY A 492 11.91 -27.02 -3.02
CA GLY A 492 11.91 -28.27 -2.25
C GLY A 492 10.96 -28.31 -1.06
N TYR A 493 10.03 -27.36 -0.97
CA TYR A 493 9.00 -27.32 0.08
C TYR A 493 7.68 -27.94 -0.39
N ARG A 494 6.83 -28.33 0.57
CA ARG A 494 5.54 -28.96 0.25
C ARG A 494 4.58 -27.99 -0.43
N ASP A 495 4.60 -26.73 -0.05
CA ASP A 495 3.73 -25.66 -0.54
C ASP A 495 4.25 -24.30 -0.03
N HIS A 496 3.56 -23.21 -0.40
CA HIS A 496 3.95 -21.86 -0.02
C HIS A 496 3.84 -21.59 1.49
N ALA A 497 2.87 -22.22 2.17
CA ALA A 497 2.74 -22.08 3.61
C ALA A 497 3.90 -22.74 4.36
N ASP A 498 4.38 -23.90 3.89
CA ASP A 498 5.51 -24.63 4.45
C ASP A 498 6.81 -23.80 4.40
N ILE A 499 7.16 -23.23 3.24
CA ILE A 499 8.35 -22.39 3.09
C ILE A 499 8.25 -21.13 3.96
N THR A 500 7.09 -20.47 3.97
CA THR A 500 6.90 -19.20 4.66
C THR A 500 6.91 -19.37 6.19
N ILE A 501 6.24 -20.41 6.71
CA ILE A 501 6.15 -20.66 8.16
C ILE A 501 7.45 -21.25 8.73
N SER A 502 8.25 -21.95 7.91
CA SER A 502 9.57 -22.44 8.34
C SER A 502 10.51 -21.32 8.80
N ALA A 503 10.35 -20.12 8.21
CA ALA A 503 11.12 -18.92 8.54
C ALA A 503 10.55 -18.13 9.74
N LYS A 504 9.39 -18.50 10.29
CA LYS A 504 8.70 -17.78 11.37
C LYS A 504 8.96 -18.42 12.74
N MET A 505 8.40 -17.88 13.82
CA MET A 505 8.52 -18.45 15.17
C MET A 505 7.84 -19.81 15.28
N ALA A 506 6.71 -20.02 14.59
CA ALA A 506 5.93 -21.26 14.66
C ALA A 506 6.61 -22.48 14.00
N LYS A 507 7.46 -22.28 12.99
CA LYS A 507 8.24 -23.29 12.23
C LYS A 507 7.46 -24.34 11.44
N ASP A 508 6.23 -24.66 11.79
CA ASP A 508 5.47 -25.80 11.27
C ASP A 508 4.04 -25.39 10.89
N SER A 509 3.74 -25.48 9.59
CA SER A 509 2.44 -25.11 9.03
C SER A 509 1.29 -26.02 9.50
N GLU A 510 1.55 -27.30 9.80
CA GLU A 510 0.52 -28.23 10.28
C GLU A 510 0.13 -27.93 11.74
N LYS A 511 1.09 -27.49 12.57
CA LYS A 511 0.78 -26.99 13.91
C LYS A 511 -0.10 -25.76 13.87
N ILE A 512 0.13 -24.85 12.94
CA ILE A 512 -0.69 -23.65 12.77
C ILE A 512 -2.11 -23.99 12.27
N LYS A 513 -2.24 -24.89 11.29
CA LYS A 513 -3.56 -25.38 10.84
C LYS A 513 -4.32 -26.02 12.02
N SER A 514 -3.63 -26.82 12.82
CA SER A 514 -4.20 -27.46 14.01
C SER A 514 -4.61 -26.44 15.09
N PHE A 515 -3.79 -25.41 15.31
CA PHE A 515 -4.09 -24.31 16.24
C PHE A 515 -5.36 -23.57 15.83
N LEU A 516 -5.49 -23.16 14.57
CA LEU A 516 -6.71 -22.48 14.09
C LEU A 516 -7.94 -23.39 14.14
N ALA A 517 -7.79 -24.68 13.85
CA ALA A 517 -8.87 -25.66 13.92
C ALA A 517 -9.35 -25.89 15.37
N ASP A 518 -8.43 -26.05 16.33
CA ASP A 518 -8.76 -26.16 17.76
C ASP A 518 -9.44 -24.89 18.27
N LEU A 519 -8.92 -23.71 17.91
CA LEU A 519 -9.53 -22.44 18.31
C LEU A 519 -10.94 -22.29 17.71
N ARG A 520 -11.15 -22.66 16.44
CA ARG A 520 -12.48 -22.68 15.80
C ARG A 520 -13.45 -23.57 16.58
N ALA A 521 -13.02 -24.77 16.95
CA ALA A 521 -13.84 -25.72 17.67
C ALA A 521 -14.27 -25.20 19.05
N ARG A 522 -13.37 -24.53 19.78
CA ARG A 522 -13.67 -23.96 21.10
C ARG A 522 -14.59 -22.74 21.03
N VAL A 523 -14.37 -21.86 20.05
CA VAL A 523 -15.10 -20.58 19.93
C VAL A 523 -16.47 -20.74 19.25
N GLY A 524 -16.66 -21.80 18.44
CA GLY A 524 -17.85 -21.99 17.60
C GLY A 524 -19.20 -21.87 18.34
N ASP A 525 -19.34 -22.52 19.50
CA ASP A 525 -20.56 -22.44 20.31
C ASP A 525 -20.83 -21.03 20.83
N GLY A 526 -19.78 -20.27 21.15
CA GLY A 526 -19.87 -18.86 21.54
C GLY A 526 -20.43 -18.02 20.40
N GLY A 527 -19.91 -18.19 19.18
CA GLY A 527 -20.39 -17.48 17.99
C GLY A 527 -21.86 -17.78 17.69
N GLN A 528 -22.30 -19.04 17.83
CA GLN A 528 -23.72 -19.39 17.62
C GLN A 528 -24.64 -18.74 18.65
N LYS A 529 -24.21 -18.63 19.91
CA LYS A 529 -24.96 -17.92 20.95
C LYS A 529 -25.07 -16.43 20.67
N GLU A 530 -23.96 -15.79 20.27
CA GLU A 530 -23.96 -14.36 19.93
C GLU A 530 -24.85 -14.07 18.71
N ILE A 531 -24.81 -14.90 17.66
CA ILE A 531 -25.70 -14.78 16.50
C ILE A 531 -27.17 -14.93 16.90
N ALA A 532 -27.50 -15.84 17.83
CA ALA A 532 -28.85 -16.01 18.32
C ALA A 532 -29.37 -14.75 19.03
N VAL A 533 -28.52 -14.08 19.82
CA VAL A 533 -28.86 -12.79 20.46
C VAL A 533 -29.18 -11.73 19.40
N LEU A 534 -28.35 -11.60 18.35
CA LEU A 534 -28.61 -10.65 17.26
C LEU A 534 -29.89 -11.01 16.48
N ARG A 535 -30.20 -12.30 16.34
CA ARG A 535 -31.41 -12.79 15.68
C ARG A 535 -32.67 -12.40 16.44
N ASP A 536 -32.64 -12.50 17.77
CA ASP A 536 -33.77 -12.10 18.61
C ASP A 536 -33.99 -10.58 18.57
N LEU A 537 -32.91 -9.79 18.52
CA LEU A 537 -33.01 -8.34 18.31
C LEU A 537 -33.62 -8.00 16.95
N LYS A 538 -33.17 -8.64 15.87
CA LYS A 538 -33.73 -8.45 14.53
C LYS A 538 -35.21 -8.81 14.48
N LYS A 539 -35.60 -9.93 15.10
CA LYS A 539 -37.00 -10.34 15.22
C LYS A 539 -37.87 -9.27 15.89
N LYS A 540 -37.37 -8.68 16.99
CA LYS A 540 -38.08 -7.63 17.73
C LYS A 540 -38.24 -6.36 16.89
N ASP A 541 -37.14 -5.89 16.27
CA ASP A 541 -37.15 -4.73 15.36
C ASP A 541 -38.15 -4.89 14.20
N TYR A 542 -38.18 -6.09 13.59
CA TYR A 542 -39.11 -6.38 12.49
C TYR A 542 -40.57 -6.39 12.97
N ALA A 543 -40.85 -6.96 14.14
CA ALA A 543 -42.18 -6.95 14.72
C ALA A 543 -42.67 -5.52 15.03
N GLU A 544 -41.79 -4.65 15.54
CA GLU A 544 -42.11 -3.23 15.82
C GLU A 544 -42.38 -2.43 14.53
N ARG A 545 -41.71 -2.79 13.43
CA ARG A 545 -41.89 -2.17 12.11
C ARG A 545 -43.02 -2.79 11.27
N GLY A 546 -43.62 -3.89 11.73
CA GLY A 546 -44.62 -4.63 10.97
C GLY A 546 -44.08 -5.31 9.72
N VAL A 547 -42.80 -5.69 9.72
CA VAL A 547 -42.11 -6.37 8.61
C VAL A 547 -42.02 -7.87 8.89
N GLU A 548 -42.19 -8.71 7.88
CA GLU A 548 -42.03 -10.16 8.01
C GLU A 548 -40.56 -10.53 8.24
N PHE A 549 -40.31 -11.30 9.30
CA PHE A 549 -38.96 -11.76 9.67
C PHE A 549 -38.72 -13.17 9.13
N ASP A 550 -37.68 -13.33 8.31
CA ASP A 550 -37.30 -14.59 7.66
C ASP A 550 -36.56 -15.59 8.58
N GLY A 551 -36.31 -15.21 9.84
CA GLY A 551 -35.62 -16.05 10.81
C GLY A 551 -34.09 -15.95 10.77
N GLN A 552 -33.51 -15.09 9.93
CA GLN A 552 -32.07 -15.05 9.68
C GLN A 552 -31.40 -13.73 10.06
N VAL A 553 -30.11 -13.80 10.36
CA VAL A 553 -29.20 -12.64 10.49
C VAL A 553 -28.15 -12.76 9.41
N TYR A 554 -27.96 -11.70 8.64
CA TYR A 554 -27.01 -11.68 7.55
C TYR A 554 -25.73 -10.93 7.93
N ALA A 555 -24.66 -11.12 7.15
CA ALA A 555 -23.37 -10.47 7.38
C ALA A 555 -23.48 -8.93 7.46
N TRP A 556 -24.37 -8.31 6.66
CA TRP A 556 -24.63 -6.87 6.67
C TRP A 556 -25.50 -6.39 7.86
N ASP A 557 -26.00 -7.30 8.69
CA ASP A 557 -26.80 -6.97 9.87
C ASP A 557 -25.96 -6.90 11.14
N ILE A 558 -24.78 -7.54 11.15
CA ILE A 558 -23.96 -7.71 12.36
C ILE A 558 -23.62 -6.35 12.98
N GLY A 559 -23.10 -5.40 12.20
CA GLY A 559 -22.75 -4.06 12.70
C GLY A 559 -23.96 -3.32 13.29
N TYR A 560 -25.11 -3.39 12.61
CA TYR A 560 -26.35 -2.71 12.99
C TYR A 560 -26.93 -3.24 14.30
N TYR A 561 -27.14 -4.55 14.43
CA TYR A 561 -27.70 -5.13 15.66
C TYR A 561 -26.69 -5.19 16.79
N SER A 562 -25.38 -5.25 16.51
CA SER A 562 -24.35 -5.11 17.56
C SER A 562 -24.41 -3.74 18.23
N ARG A 563 -24.62 -2.68 17.45
CA ARG A 563 -24.86 -1.33 17.99
C ARG A 563 -26.13 -1.29 18.83
N ILE A 564 -27.26 -1.80 18.31
CA ILE A 564 -28.52 -1.84 19.07
C ILE A 564 -28.36 -2.63 20.37
N LEU A 565 -27.67 -3.76 20.34
CA LEU A 565 -27.39 -4.58 21.52
C LEU A 565 -26.65 -3.78 22.59
N LYS A 566 -25.62 -3.02 22.21
CA LYS A 566 -24.88 -2.11 23.12
C LYS A 566 -25.79 -1.03 23.71
N GLU A 567 -26.60 -0.38 22.87
CA GLU A 567 -27.50 0.70 23.30
C GLU A 567 -28.61 0.19 24.23
N THR A 568 -29.17 -0.99 23.96
CA THR A 568 -30.35 -1.50 24.67
C THR A 568 -30.01 -2.32 25.91
N GLU A 569 -29.17 -3.36 25.77
CA GLU A 569 -28.86 -4.27 26.88
C GLU A 569 -27.78 -3.72 27.81
N TYR A 570 -26.82 -2.94 27.26
CA TYR A 570 -25.73 -2.38 28.05
C TYR A 570 -25.96 -0.90 28.43
N SER A 571 -26.99 -0.26 27.87
CA SER A 571 -27.27 1.17 28.07
C SER A 571 -26.01 2.03 27.89
N LEU A 572 -25.24 1.72 26.86
CA LEU A 572 -23.95 2.33 26.56
C LEU A 572 -24.01 3.05 25.22
N ASP A 573 -23.95 4.38 25.25
CA ASP A 573 -23.76 5.19 24.06
C ASP A 573 -22.26 5.42 23.82
N GLU A 574 -21.73 4.91 22.70
CA GLU A 574 -20.32 5.08 22.33
C GLU A 574 -19.96 6.57 22.17
N ASN A 575 -20.92 7.43 21.83
CA ASN A 575 -20.70 8.88 21.71
C ASN A 575 -20.61 9.55 23.09
N GLU A 576 -21.44 9.14 24.07
CA GLU A 576 -21.33 9.60 25.46
C GLU A 576 -19.98 9.20 26.04
N VAL A 577 -19.53 7.96 25.81
CA VAL A 577 -18.21 7.50 26.25
C VAL A 577 -17.09 8.34 25.61
N ALA A 578 -17.19 8.65 24.31
CA ALA A 578 -16.17 9.41 23.59
C ALA A 578 -15.98 10.83 24.13
N GLU A 579 -16.99 11.45 24.76
CA GLU A 579 -16.88 12.78 25.39
C GLU A 579 -15.83 12.82 26.51
N TYR A 580 -15.50 11.66 27.09
CA TYR A 580 -14.47 11.49 28.09
C TYR A 580 -13.08 11.20 27.53
N PHE A 581 -12.92 11.03 26.22
CA PHE A 581 -11.62 10.76 25.60
C PHE A 581 -11.24 11.81 24.54
N PRO A 582 -11.01 13.08 24.94
CA PRO A 582 -10.33 14.04 24.07
C PRO A 582 -8.98 13.48 23.64
N MET A 583 -8.73 13.40 22.34
CA MET A 583 -7.59 12.65 21.78
C MET A 583 -6.26 13.02 22.43
N TRP A 584 -5.93 14.31 22.49
CA TRP A 584 -4.65 14.74 23.05
C TRP A 584 -4.52 14.50 24.54
N LYS A 585 -5.58 14.66 25.33
CA LYS A 585 -5.55 14.33 26.77
C LYS A 585 -5.34 12.83 26.98
N THR A 586 -6.03 12.02 26.18
CA THR A 586 -5.94 10.56 26.22
C THR A 586 -4.54 10.11 25.83
N PHE A 587 -3.99 10.66 24.75
CA PHE A 587 -2.63 10.37 24.28
C PHE A 587 -1.56 10.73 25.32
N ILE A 588 -1.65 11.91 25.95
CA ILE A 588 -0.73 12.29 27.04
C ILE A 588 -0.82 11.30 28.20
N GLY A 589 -2.03 10.90 28.61
CA GLY A 589 -2.19 9.87 29.64
C GLY A 589 -1.58 8.52 29.26
N MET A 590 -1.57 8.15 27.97
CA MET A 590 -0.86 6.96 27.50
C MET A 590 0.66 7.11 27.61
N LEU A 591 1.21 8.30 27.31
CA LEU A 591 2.63 8.58 27.52
C LEU A 591 3.01 8.49 29.00
N GLU A 592 2.22 9.06 29.91
CA GLU A 592 2.43 8.99 31.37
C GLU A 592 2.50 7.54 31.87
N ILE A 593 1.76 6.62 31.25
CA ILE A 593 1.87 5.18 31.54
C ILE A 593 3.27 4.68 31.22
N PHE A 594 3.80 4.98 30.03
CA PHE A 594 5.15 4.59 29.64
C PHE A 594 6.25 5.29 30.44
N GLU A 595 6.06 6.56 30.82
CA GLU A 595 6.97 7.25 31.73
C GLU A 595 7.12 6.46 33.03
N LYS A 596 5.99 6.04 33.62
CA LYS A 596 5.98 5.30 34.87
C LYS A 596 6.50 3.86 34.74
N ILE A 597 6.01 3.09 33.76
CA ILE A 597 6.30 1.65 33.71
C ILE A 597 7.63 1.36 33.00
N LEU A 598 8.05 2.18 32.04
CA LEU A 598 9.27 1.98 31.27
C LEU A 598 10.42 2.89 31.68
N GLY A 599 10.18 3.92 32.50
CA GLY A 599 11.22 4.87 32.94
C GLY A 599 11.63 5.83 31.80
N LEU A 600 10.63 6.44 31.16
CA LEU A 600 10.81 7.37 30.06
C LEU A 600 10.41 8.79 30.46
N ALA A 601 10.82 9.77 29.65
CA ALA A 601 10.37 11.16 29.70
C ALA A 601 10.17 11.67 28.27
N PHE A 602 9.01 12.26 28.00
CA PHE A 602 8.65 12.78 26.68
C PHE A 602 8.66 14.31 26.68
N VAL A 603 9.43 14.92 25.79
CA VAL A 603 9.59 16.38 25.71
C VAL A 603 9.26 16.86 24.30
N GLU A 604 8.18 17.64 24.17
CA GLU A 604 7.76 18.24 22.90
C GLU A 604 8.81 19.22 22.37
N LEU A 605 9.07 19.14 21.06
CA LEU A 605 9.81 20.15 20.33
C LEU A 605 8.85 21.19 19.75
N ASP A 606 8.76 22.34 20.42
CA ASP A 606 8.02 23.49 19.93
C ASP A 606 8.63 24.07 18.63
N GLU A 607 7.97 25.08 18.06
CA GLU A 607 8.43 25.69 16.80
C GLU A 607 9.83 26.30 16.90
N ALA A 608 10.18 26.91 18.04
CA ALA A 608 11.50 27.51 18.25
C ALA A 608 12.59 26.43 18.40
N ALA A 609 12.30 25.33 19.10
CA ALA A 609 13.18 24.18 19.22
C ALA A 609 13.39 23.51 17.86
N LYS A 610 12.32 23.32 17.08
CA LYS A 610 12.40 22.79 15.71
C LYS A 610 13.26 23.70 14.82
N ALA A 611 13.00 25.00 14.80
CA ALA A 611 13.80 25.97 14.03
C ALA A 611 15.29 25.92 14.40
N ARG A 612 15.61 25.91 15.70
CA ARG A 612 16.99 25.83 16.19
C ARG A 612 17.70 24.52 15.83
N LEU A 613 16.97 23.40 15.82
CA LEU A 613 17.51 22.08 15.51
C LEU A 613 17.57 21.80 13.99
N SER A 614 16.82 22.57 13.19
CA SER A 614 16.87 22.51 11.73
C SER A 614 18.22 22.98 11.20
N PRO A 615 18.74 22.35 10.12
CA PRO A 615 19.96 22.80 9.47
C PRO A 615 19.82 24.18 8.79
N THR A 616 18.61 24.60 8.40
CA THR A 616 18.38 25.90 7.74
C THR A 616 17.82 26.98 8.67
N GLY A 617 17.50 26.63 9.92
CA GLY A 617 16.78 27.52 10.84
C GLY A 617 15.26 27.51 10.64
N ASN A 618 14.73 26.67 9.75
CA ASN A 618 13.31 26.57 9.44
C ASN A 618 12.69 25.33 10.10
N ALA A 619 11.72 25.55 11.00
CA ALA A 619 11.02 24.46 11.69
C ALA A 619 10.32 23.47 10.74
N LYS A 620 9.94 23.93 9.54
CA LYS A 620 9.30 23.10 8.52
C LYS A 620 10.22 22.04 7.93
N ASP A 621 11.53 22.16 8.08
CA ASP A 621 12.44 21.14 7.58
C ASP A 621 12.30 19.82 8.35
N ILE A 622 11.89 19.89 9.61
CA ILE A 622 11.81 18.72 10.51
C ILE A 622 10.48 17.96 10.33
N VAL A 623 9.47 18.53 9.68
CA VAL A 623 8.14 17.90 9.58
C VAL A 623 7.64 17.88 8.14
N TRP A 624 6.97 16.79 7.74
CA TRP A 624 6.34 16.67 6.42
C TRP A 624 4.98 17.36 6.33
N HIS A 625 4.41 17.77 7.47
CA HIS A 625 3.12 18.46 7.55
C HIS A 625 3.04 19.32 8.84
N GLU A 626 2.27 20.41 8.80
CA GLU A 626 2.21 21.38 9.92
C GLU A 626 1.55 20.83 11.20
N GLU A 627 0.67 19.83 11.06
CA GLU A 627 -0.01 19.16 12.17
C GLU A 627 0.84 18.09 12.86
N VAL A 628 2.06 17.84 12.39
CA VAL A 628 2.95 16.83 12.98
C VAL A 628 3.58 17.35 14.26
N VAL A 629 3.34 16.65 15.36
CA VAL A 629 3.98 16.89 16.66
C VAL A 629 5.23 16.03 16.77
N VAL A 630 6.30 16.58 17.35
CA VAL A 630 7.58 15.89 17.49
C VAL A 630 7.97 15.88 18.97
N LEU A 631 8.21 14.69 19.52
CA LEU A 631 8.71 14.51 20.88
C LEU A 631 10.14 13.98 20.83
N SER A 632 11.02 14.61 21.61
CA SER A 632 12.28 14.01 22.02
C SER A 632 12.04 13.11 23.24
N VAL A 633 12.57 11.90 23.20
CA VAL A 633 12.35 10.87 24.22
C VAL A 633 13.65 10.62 24.97
N TRP A 634 13.55 10.53 26.29
CA TRP A 634 14.68 10.37 27.20
C TRP A 634 14.38 9.28 28.22
N ASN A 635 15.41 8.69 28.80
CA ASN A 635 15.25 7.95 30.05
C ASN A 635 14.95 8.93 31.18
N ASP A 636 14.16 8.51 32.15
CA ASP A 636 14.03 9.26 33.40
C ASP A 636 15.38 9.31 34.15
N GLU A 637 15.50 10.19 35.15
CA GLU A 637 16.74 10.32 35.93
C GLU A 637 17.11 9.02 36.66
N ALA A 638 16.11 8.24 37.10
CA ALA A 638 16.34 6.95 37.75
C ALA A 638 16.91 5.90 36.79
N SER A 639 16.67 6.05 35.49
CA SER A 639 17.12 5.17 34.40
C SER A 639 18.30 5.77 33.62
N GLY A 640 19.00 6.75 34.21
CA GLY A 640 20.26 7.31 33.69
C GLY A 640 20.10 8.60 32.88
N GLY A 641 18.87 9.03 32.57
CA GLY A 641 18.65 10.33 31.95
C GLY A 641 19.10 10.47 30.49
N GLU A 642 19.52 9.38 29.86
CA GLU A 642 20.09 9.37 28.51
C GLU A 642 19.03 9.63 27.43
N PHE A 643 19.46 10.15 26.28
CA PHE A 643 18.58 10.29 25.12
C PHE A 643 18.16 8.91 24.60
N VAL A 644 16.90 8.77 24.18
CA VAL A 644 16.34 7.52 23.67
C VAL A 644 16.07 7.62 22.17
N GLY A 645 15.47 8.72 21.70
CA GLY A 645 15.13 8.87 20.27
C GLY A 645 14.06 9.93 20.04
N TYR A 646 13.40 9.85 18.88
CA TYR A 646 12.34 10.78 18.49
C TYR A 646 11.03 10.06 18.13
N LEU A 647 9.91 10.59 18.60
CA LEU A 647 8.55 10.16 18.26
C LEU A 647 7.84 11.27 17.48
N PHE A 648 7.51 11.00 16.23
CA PHE A 648 6.68 11.85 15.38
C PHE A 648 5.22 11.39 15.46
N ILE A 649 4.29 12.33 15.52
CA ILE A 649 2.88 12.05 15.78
C ILE A 649 2.03 12.75 14.72
N ASP A 650 1.31 11.96 13.90
CA ASP A 650 0.48 12.41 12.80
C ASP A 650 -0.89 11.72 12.85
N LEU A 651 -1.84 12.30 13.58
CA LEU A 651 -3.07 11.60 14.00
C LEU A 651 -4.32 11.86 13.15
N HIS A 652 -4.30 12.85 12.25
CA HIS A 652 -5.49 13.28 11.51
C HIS A 652 -5.49 12.84 10.05
N PRO A 653 -6.67 12.53 9.47
CA PRO A 653 -6.78 12.24 8.06
C PRO A 653 -6.58 13.50 7.22
N ARG A 654 -6.05 13.30 6.00
CA ARG A 654 -5.94 14.29 4.94
C ARG A 654 -5.81 13.58 3.58
N PRO A 655 -6.12 14.25 2.45
CA PRO A 655 -5.99 13.66 1.13
C PRO A 655 -4.60 13.06 0.88
N ASN A 656 -4.57 11.86 0.31
CA ASN A 656 -3.35 11.13 -0.06
C ASN A 656 -2.43 10.71 1.11
N LYS A 657 -2.87 10.85 2.37
CA LYS A 657 -2.22 10.21 3.51
C LYS A 657 -2.61 8.74 3.57
N TYR A 658 -1.70 7.90 4.04
CA TYR A 658 -1.92 6.51 4.38
C TYR A 658 -3.19 6.35 5.23
N GLY A 659 -4.15 5.56 4.70
CA GLY A 659 -5.52 5.51 5.21
C GLY A 659 -5.76 4.58 6.40
N HIS A 660 -4.74 3.86 6.87
CA HIS A 660 -4.81 3.01 8.06
C HIS A 660 -4.05 3.65 9.23
N ASN A 661 -4.17 3.05 10.41
CA ASN A 661 -3.35 3.40 11.56
C ASN A 661 -2.12 2.49 11.56
N ALA A 662 -0.93 3.05 11.74
CA ALA A 662 0.33 2.32 11.73
C ALA A 662 1.43 3.12 12.45
N ASN A 663 2.44 2.41 12.95
CA ASN A 663 3.70 3.00 13.33
C ASN A 663 4.81 2.67 12.31
N PHE A 664 5.59 3.67 11.90
CA PHE A 664 6.68 3.55 10.94
C PHE A 664 8.02 3.88 11.60
N SER A 665 9.01 2.99 11.48
CA SER A 665 10.40 3.34 11.79
C SER A 665 10.95 4.26 10.70
N LEU A 666 11.46 5.43 11.08
CA LEU A 666 12.10 6.42 10.19
C LEU A 666 13.63 6.41 10.30
N GLY A 667 14.17 5.61 11.19
CA GLY A 667 15.59 5.46 11.40
C GLY A 667 15.85 4.54 12.58
N PRO A 668 16.60 3.44 12.41
CA PRO A 668 16.84 2.48 13.48
C PRO A 668 17.95 2.92 14.44
N GLY A 669 17.91 2.41 15.67
CA GLY A 669 18.98 2.54 16.64
C GLY A 669 20.03 1.43 16.57
N TYR A 670 21.30 1.77 16.49
CA TYR A 670 22.41 0.82 16.40
C TYR A 670 23.71 1.40 16.97
N VAL A 671 24.77 0.60 17.07
CA VAL A 671 26.09 1.04 17.52
C VAL A 671 26.94 1.42 16.31
N LYS A 672 27.35 2.68 16.24
CA LYS A 672 28.21 3.20 15.17
C LYS A 672 29.63 2.66 15.30
N ALA A 673 30.41 2.79 14.21
CA ALA A 673 31.81 2.34 14.18
C ALA A 673 32.71 3.00 15.24
N ASP A 674 32.38 4.21 15.69
CA ASP A 674 33.09 4.92 16.77
C ASP A 674 32.65 4.52 18.19
N GLY A 675 31.75 3.54 18.31
CA GLY A 675 31.18 3.07 19.57
C GLY A 675 30.04 3.93 20.11
N THR A 676 29.70 5.05 19.46
CA THR A 676 28.54 5.87 19.84
C THR A 676 27.24 5.26 19.30
N ARG A 677 26.10 5.70 19.85
CA ARG A 677 24.78 5.21 19.42
C ARG A 677 24.20 6.08 18.30
N ASN A 678 23.66 5.44 17.26
CA ASN A 678 22.63 6.04 16.44
C ASN A 678 21.28 5.86 17.15
N TYR A 679 20.52 6.93 17.31
CA TYR A 679 19.25 6.89 18.05
C TYR A 679 18.07 6.71 17.11
N PRO A 680 17.07 5.90 17.50
CA PRO A 680 15.91 5.65 16.67
C PRO A 680 15.00 6.87 16.47
N VAL A 681 14.27 6.81 15.38
CA VAL A 681 13.21 7.76 15.03
C VAL A 681 12.01 6.97 14.55
N THR A 682 10.84 7.22 15.11
CA THR A 682 9.59 6.55 14.74
C THR A 682 8.47 7.54 14.50
N ALA A 683 7.48 7.16 13.69
CA ALA A 683 6.29 7.93 13.38
C ALA A 683 5.01 7.14 13.63
N LEU A 684 4.17 7.66 14.51
CA LEU A 684 2.80 7.23 14.73
C LEU A 684 1.88 7.94 13.72
N VAL A 685 1.29 7.18 12.80
CA VAL A 685 0.44 7.68 11.72
C VAL A 685 -0.97 7.10 11.89
N CYS A 686 -1.93 7.93 12.28
CA CYS A 686 -3.34 7.54 12.47
C CYS A 686 -4.32 8.43 11.70
N ASN A 687 -5.60 8.08 11.68
CA ASN A 687 -6.66 8.77 10.94
C ASN A 687 -7.89 9.10 11.82
N PHE A 688 -7.67 9.63 13.03
CA PHE A 688 -8.75 10.05 13.92
C PHE A 688 -9.37 11.38 13.51
N SER A 689 -10.68 11.49 13.71
CA SER A 689 -11.50 12.65 13.34
C SER A 689 -10.87 13.97 13.78
N ARG A 690 -11.03 15.01 12.95
CA ARG A 690 -10.56 16.36 13.25
C ARG A 690 -11.45 17.02 14.31
N PRO A 691 -10.93 18.00 15.07
CA PRO A 691 -11.78 18.88 15.88
C PRO A 691 -12.82 19.59 14.99
N SER A 692 -14.02 19.81 15.52
CA SER A 692 -15.06 20.62 14.88
C SER A 692 -15.28 21.93 15.64
N GLN A 693 -16.11 22.85 15.13
CA GLN A 693 -16.26 24.18 15.75
C GLN A 693 -16.69 24.07 17.23
N GLY A 694 -15.78 24.41 18.14
CA GLY A 694 -16.00 24.38 19.58
C GLY A 694 -15.86 23.01 20.26
N ARG A 695 -15.63 21.92 19.51
CA ARG A 695 -15.51 20.56 20.04
C ARG A 695 -14.15 19.96 19.66
N PRO A 696 -13.36 19.46 20.63
CA PRO A 696 -12.09 18.80 20.32
C PRO A 696 -12.32 17.49 19.58
N ALA A 697 -11.27 16.95 18.98
CA ALA A 697 -11.31 15.59 18.49
C ALA A 697 -11.47 14.60 19.65
N LEU A 698 -12.48 13.74 19.55
CA LEU A 698 -12.83 12.74 20.56
C LEU A 698 -12.56 11.35 19.99
N LEU A 699 -12.00 10.47 20.82
CA LEU A 699 -11.79 9.07 20.47
C LEU A 699 -12.96 8.24 20.96
N LYS A 700 -13.54 7.43 20.09
CA LYS A 700 -14.33 6.27 20.52
C LYS A 700 -13.39 5.30 21.26
N HIS A 701 -13.92 4.48 22.18
CA HIS A 701 -13.08 3.58 22.98
C HIS A 701 -12.20 2.65 22.11
N ALA A 702 -12.77 2.10 21.03
CA ALA A 702 -12.01 1.28 20.07
C ALA A 702 -10.86 2.06 19.39
N GLU A 703 -11.02 3.36 19.16
CA GLU A 703 -9.96 4.21 18.62
C GLU A 703 -8.86 4.47 19.65
N ALA A 704 -9.21 4.56 20.94
CA ALA A 704 -8.22 4.62 22.02
C ALA A 704 -7.42 3.32 22.15
N VAL A 705 -8.07 2.16 22.00
CA VAL A 705 -7.38 0.85 21.93
C VAL A 705 -6.39 0.81 20.77
N THR A 706 -6.84 1.20 19.57
CA THR A 706 -5.98 1.26 18.37
C THR A 706 -4.83 2.24 18.54
N LEU A 707 -5.07 3.43 19.10
CA LEU A 707 -4.01 4.39 19.39
C LEU A 707 -2.95 3.81 20.32
N PHE A 708 -3.36 3.06 21.35
CA PHE A 708 -2.40 2.45 22.27
C PHE A 708 -1.63 1.29 21.63
N HIS A 709 -2.28 0.51 20.78
CA HIS A 709 -1.65 -0.55 19.97
C HIS A 709 -0.52 0.02 19.12
N GLU A 710 -0.82 1.03 18.29
CA GLU A 710 0.18 1.61 17.39
C GLU A 710 1.30 2.33 18.14
N LEU A 711 0.96 3.02 19.24
CA LEU A 711 1.96 3.62 20.12
C LEU A 711 2.86 2.54 20.75
N GLY A 712 2.34 1.34 21.01
CA GLY A 712 3.12 0.18 21.45
C GLY A 712 4.24 -0.21 20.50
N HIS A 713 3.97 -0.23 19.19
CA HIS A 713 5.00 -0.43 18.16
C HIS A 713 6.05 0.68 18.17
N GLY A 714 5.61 1.95 18.29
CA GLY A 714 6.54 3.08 18.39
C GLY A 714 7.43 3.04 19.63
N ILE A 715 6.89 2.60 20.77
CA ILE A 715 7.66 2.40 21.99
C ILE A 715 8.64 1.24 21.85
N HIS A 716 8.27 0.14 21.18
CA HIS A 716 9.19 -0.96 20.90
C HIS A 716 10.39 -0.48 20.07
N ASP A 717 10.14 0.27 19.00
CA ASP A 717 11.20 0.89 18.18
C ASP A 717 12.11 1.80 19.01
N LEU A 718 11.53 2.74 19.76
CA LEU A 718 12.28 3.72 20.58
C LEU A 718 13.20 3.06 21.61
N VAL A 719 12.71 2.06 22.33
CA VAL A 719 13.48 1.48 23.45
C VAL A 719 14.39 0.34 23.02
N ALA A 720 14.30 -0.15 21.78
CA ALA A 720 15.18 -1.21 21.29
C ALA A 720 16.67 -0.81 21.33
N LYS A 721 17.51 -1.73 21.79
CA LYS A 721 18.95 -1.56 22.01
C LYS A 721 19.73 -2.72 21.39
N THR A 722 19.83 -2.70 20.07
CA THR A 722 20.62 -3.65 19.27
C THR A 722 21.96 -3.06 18.84
N ASN A 723 22.89 -3.94 18.46
CA ASN A 723 24.19 -3.53 17.92
C ASN A 723 24.06 -3.10 16.45
N THR A 724 23.17 -3.73 15.70
CA THR A 724 22.94 -3.48 14.28
C THR A 724 21.51 -2.98 14.03
N SER A 725 21.31 -2.29 12.91
CA SER A 725 19.98 -1.90 12.42
C SER A 725 19.13 -3.10 11.99
N TYR A 726 19.78 -4.19 11.57
CA TYR A 726 19.13 -5.41 11.08
C TYR A 726 18.17 -6.04 12.10
N CYS A 727 18.51 -5.92 13.39
CA CYS A 727 17.71 -6.46 14.48
C CYS A 727 16.91 -5.39 15.24
N HIS A 728 17.00 -4.12 14.85
CA HIS A 728 16.48 -3.02 15.65
C HIS A 728 14.94 -2.97 15.70
N GLY A 729 14.39 -2.50 16.82
CA GLY A 729 12.97 -2.19 16.96
C GLY A 729 12.09 -3.41 16.70
N THR A 730 11.13 -3.25 15.80
CA THR A 730 10.14 -4.29 15.46
C THR A 730 10.67 -5.35 14.48
N GLN A 731 11.98 -5.45 14.23
CA GLN A 731 12.62 -6.49 13.37
C GLN A 731 12.64 -7.91 14.01
N VAL A 732 11.62 -8.22 14.81
CA VAL A 732 11.31 -9.54 15.36
C VAL A 732 10.60 -10.41 14.32
N MET A 733 10.36 -11.68 14.64
CA MET A 733 9.54 -12.56 13.80
C MET A 733 8.12 -12.01 13.61
N TRP A 734 7.59 -12.13 12.38
CA TRP A 734 6.27 -11.62 11.99
C TRP A 734 5.11 -12.19 12.81
N ASP A 735 5.21 -13.43 13.29
CA ASP A 735 4.21 -14.07 14.16
C ASP A 735 4.42 -13.79 15.66
N PHE A 736 5.31 -12.84 16.00
CA PHE A 736 5.50 -12.27 17.33
C PHE A 736 5.36 -10.75 17.37
N VAL A 737 5.53 -10.04 16.24
CA VAL A 737 5.58 -8.57 16.19
C VAL A 737 4.39 -7.87 16.84
N GLU A 738 3.20 -8.48 16.78
CA GLU A 738 1.97 -7.95 17.37
C GLU A 738 1.84 -8.24 18.88
N ALA A 739 2.68 -9.11 19.45
CA ALA A 739 2.53 -9.49 20.85
C ALA A 739 2.78 -8.30 21.81
N PRO A 740 3.84 -7.47 21.61
CA PRO A 740 4.02 -6.24 22.37
C PRO A 740 2.87 -5.23 22.29
N SER A 741 2.34 -4.96 21.10
CA SER A 741 1.27 -3.97 20.87
C SER A 741 -0.07 -4.47 21.43
N GLN A 742 -0.44 -5.72 21.15
CA GLN A 742 -1.67 -6.33 21.68
C GLN A 742 -1.65 -6.48 23.21
N MET A 743 -0.48 -6.63 23.83
CA MET A 743 -0.39 -6.69 25.28
C MET A 743 -0.87 -5.36 25.89
N LEU A 744 -0.47 -4.24 25.28
CA LEU A 744 -0.80 -2.89 25.75
C LEU A 744 -2.28 -2.53 25.57
N GLU A 745 -2.98 -3.16 24.64
CA GLU A 745 -4.44 -3.00 24.50
C GLU A 745 -5.20 -3.31 25.81
N ASN A 746 -4.67 -4.21 26.65
CA ASN A 746 -5.28 -4.56 27.93
C ASN A 746 -5.36 -3.38 28.92
N TRP A 747 -4.52 -2.34 28.78
CA TRP A 747 -4.62 -1.15 29.62
C TRP A 747 -5.91 -0.36 29.33
N CYS A 748 -6.35 -0.32 28.07
CA CYS A 748 -7.65 0.26 27.70
C CYS A 748 -8.85 -0.57 28.19
N TRP A 749 -8.63 -1.76 28.74
CA TRP A 749 -9.64 -2.62 29.36
C TRP A 749 -9.44 -2.76 30.88
N THR A 750 -8.64 -1.89 31.49
CA THR A 750 -8.42 -1.89 32.93
C THR A 750 -9.11 -0.69 33.58
N PRO A 751 -10.10 -0.88 34.49
CA PRO A 751 -10.95 0.21 35.01
C PRO A 751 -10.21 1.44 35.53
N ASP A 752 -9.20 1.25 36.39
CA ASP A 752 -8.45 2.37 36.98
C ASP A 752 -7.61 3.12 35.95
N VAL A 753 -7.05 2.39 34.98
CA VAL A 753 -6.30 2.99 33.87
C VAL A 753 -7.25 3.78 32.98
N LEU A 754 -8.40 3.21 32.60
CA LEU A 754 -9.39 3.89 31.78
C LEU A 754 -9.90 5.18 32.44
N ARG A 755 -10.16 5.12 33.76
CA ARG A 755 -10.52 6.30 34.55
C ARG A 755 -9.42 7.36 34.49
N ASN A 756 -8.15 6.97 34.58
CA ASN A 756 -7.02 7.91 34.50
C ASN A 756 -6.89 8.54 33.11
N LEU A 757 -7.07 7.78 32.04
CA LEU A 757 -7.04 8.26 30.66
C LEU A 757 -8.20 9.21 30.32
N SER A 758 -9.31 9.11 31.05
CA SER A 758 -10.52 9.90 30.79
C SER A 758 -10.45 11.35 31.31
N SER A 759 -11.11 12.29 30.63
CA SER A 759 -11.46 13.62 31.12
C SER A 759 -12.51 14.22 30.17
N HIS A 760 -13.73 14.43 30.67
CA HIS A 760 -14.81 15.03 29.90
C HIS A 760 -14.33 16.32 29.24
N TRP A 761 -14.61 16.47 27.94
CA TRP A 761 -14.00 17.53 27.15
C TRP A 761 -14.40 18.94 27.61
N GLU A 762 -15.63 19.13 28.10
CA GLU A 762 -16.15 20.39 28.62
C GLU A 762 -15.94 20.54 30.15
N SER A 763 -16.59 19.70 30.97
CA SER A 763 -16.51 19.78 32.44
C SER A 763 -15.16 19.39 33.05
N GLY A 764 -14.33 18.63 32.34
CA GLY A 764 -13.07 18.07 32.84
C GLY A 764 -13.21 16.85 33.77
N GLU A 765 -14.44 16.46 34.11
CA GLU A 765 -14.73 15.35 35.03
C GLU A 765 -14.21 14.00 34.51
N LYS A 766 -13.85 13.09 35.43
CA LYS A 766 -13.48 11.72 35.07
C LYS A 766 -14.72 10.89 34.72
N ILE A 767 -14.53 9.88 33.87
CA ILE A 767 -15.59 8.93 33.56
C ILE A 767 -16.12 8.25 34.83
N SER A 768 -17.44 8.10 34.93
CA SER A 768 -18.09 7.53 36.11
C SER A 768 -17.74 6.04 36.25
N LYS A 769 -17.78 5.51 37.48
CA LYS A 769 -17.59 4.08 37.70
C LYS A 769 -18.67 3.25 36.99
N ASP A 770 -19.91 3.73 37.00
CA ASP A 770 -21.03 3.06 36.32
C ASP A 770 -20.78 2.93 34.81
N LEU A 771 -20.30 3.99 34.15
CA LEU A 771 -20.03 3.97 32.71
C LEU A 771 -18.82 3.07 32.39
N ILE A 772 -17.80 3.04 33.25
CA ILE A 772 -16.69 2.06 33.15
C ILE A 772 -17.23 0.63 33.27
N ASP A 773 -18.02 0.35 34.31
CA ASP A 773 -18.54 -1.00 34.56
C ASP A 773 -19.41 -1.48 33.38
N LYS A 774 -20.19 -0.58 32.74
CA LYS A 774 -20.93 -0.87 31.50
C LYS A 774 -19.99 -1.16 30.33
N LEU A 775 -18.98 -0.31 30.11
CA LEU A 775 -17.98 -0.51 29.04
C LEU A 775 -17.22 -1.84 29.21
N MET A 776 -16.82 -2.20 30.43
CA MET A 776 -16.12 -3.46 30.70
C MET A 776 -16.98 -4.68 30.37
N LYS A 777 -18.30 -4.61 30.58
CA LYS A 777 -19.23 -5.68 30.17
C LYS A 777 -19.31 -5.86 28.66
N THR A 778 -18.96 -4.83 27.87
CA THR A 778 -18.90 -4.93 26.41
C THR A 778 -17.60 -5.53 25.88
N LYS A 779 -16.57 -5.77 26.72
CA LYS A 779 -15.31 -6.39 26.27
C LYS A 779 -15.54 -7.73 25.58
N GLN A 780 -16.43 -8.54 26.14
CA GLN A 780 -16.76 -9.87 25.62
C GLN A 780 -17.88 -9.86 24.58
N LEU A 781 -18.41 -8.69 24.25
CA LEU A 781 -19.52 -8.59 23.33
C LEU A 781 -19.02 -8.86 21.90
N ASN A 782 -19.56 -9.91 21.29
CA ASN A 782 -19.21 -10.35 19.93
C ASN A 782 -17.75 -10.81 19.78
N GLU A 783 -17.07 -11.12 20.89
CA GLU A 783 -15.67 -11.55 20.84
C GLU A 783 -15.55 -12.91 20.15
N ALA A 784 -16.55 -13.80 20.28
CA ALA A 784 -16.53 -15.08 19.59
C ALA A 784 -16.72 -14.92 18.09
N MET A 785 -17.70 -14.14 17.63
CA MET A 785 -17.88 -13.80 16.22
C MET A 785 -16.67 -13.08 15.62
N GLY A 786 -16.09 -12.13 16.37
CA GLY A 786 -14.87 -11.42 15.96
C GLY A 786 -13.67 -12.36 15.82
N THR A 787 -13.49 -13.28 16.77
CA THR A 787 -12.45 -14.30 16.72
C THR A 787 -12.67 -15.29 15.56
N LEU A 788 -13.91 -15.71 15.30
CA LEU A 788 -14.24 -16.55 14.14
C LEU A 788 -13.95 -15.84 12.81
N PHE A 789 -14.13 -14.51 12.73
CA PHE A 789 -13.75 -13.74 11.55
C PHE A 789 -12.22 -13.68 11.35
N GLN A 790 -11.43 -13.56 12.42
CA GLN A 790 -9.97 -13.67 12.34
C GLN A 790 -9.52 -15.08 11.91
N ILE A 791 -10.17 -16.12 12.43
CA ILE A 791 -9.94 -17.52 12.03
C ILE A 791 -10.30 -17.72 10.55
N LEU A 792 -11.39 -17.12 10.06
CA LEU A 792 -11.75 -17.18 8.64
C LEU A 792 -10.62 -16.67 7.75
N ILE A 793 -10.08 -15.49 8.04
CA ILE A 793 -9.02 -14.90 7.22
C ILE A 793 -7.77 -15.77 7.27
N GLY A 794 -7.34 -16.21 8.47
CA GLY A 794 -6.18 -17.09 8.63
C GLY A 794 -6.36 -18.46 7.97
N THR A 795 -7.57 -19.03 8.03
CA THR A 795 -7.88 -20.33 7.41
C THR A 795 -7.88 -20.21 5.89
N PHE A 796 -8.49 -19.15 5.34
CA PHE A 796 -8.45 -18.89 3.90
C PHE A 796 -7.00 -18.72 3.41
N ASP A 797 -6.21 -17.90 4.08
CA ASP A 797 -4.80 -17.65 3.76
C ASP A 797 -3.99 -18.95 3.71
N LEU A 798 -4.09 -19.79 4.75
CA LEU A 798 -3.40 -21.08 4.74
C LEU A 798 -3.93 -22.03 3.67
N THR A 799 -5.24 -22.02 3.40
CA THR A 799 -5.84 -22.94 2.42
C THR A 799 -5.38 -22.64 1.01
N VAL A 800 -5.37 -21.37 0.58
CA VAL A 800 -4.90 -20.99 -0.76
C VAL A 800 -3.39 -21.20 -0.94
N HIS A 801 -2.62 -21.14 0.15
CA HIS A 801 -1.17 -21.31 0.14
C HIS A 801 -0.68 -22.73 0.53
N SER A 802 -1.59 -23.67 0.80
CA SER A 802 -1.23 -25.08 1.05
C SER A 802 -2.06 -26.07 0.23
N PRO A 803 -2.12 -25.90 -1.10
CA PRO A 803 -2.85 -26.82 -1.97
C PRO A 803 -2.19 -28.20 -1.95
N GLY A 804 -2.99 -29.26 -2.12
CA GLY A 804 -2.47 -30.63 -2.17
C GLY A 804 -1.57 -30.92 -3.39
N SER A 805 -1.65 -30.08 -4.43
CA SER A 805 -0.75 -30.11 -5.60
C SER A 805 -0.81 -28.78 -6.35
N HIS A 806 0.14 -28.54 -7.25
CA HIS A 806 0.14 -27.37 -8.12
C HIS A 806 -1.07 -27.32 -9.07
N GLU A 807 -1.58 -28.47 -9.52
CA GLU A 807 -2.80 -28.52 -10.32
C GLU A 807 -4.03 -28.13 -9.49
N ALA A 808 -4.05 -28.43 -8.19
CA ALA A 808 -5.16 -28.08 -7.32
C ALA A 808 -5.30 -26.56 -7.12
N VAL A 809 -4.19 -25.80 -7.08
CA VAL A 809 -4.29 -24.33 -6.99
C VAL A 809 -4.77 -23.69 -8.29
N LYS A 810 -4.38 -24.23 -9.46
CA LYS A 810 -4.89 -23.76 -10.77
C LYS A 810 -6.39 -23.91 -10.93
N GLN A 811 -6.97 -24.92 -10.29
CA GLN A 811 -8.41 -25.20 -10.34
C GLN A 811 -9.19 -24.50 -9.21
N LEU A 812 -8.50 -23.80 -8.31
CA LEU A 812 -9.12 -23.20 -7.14
C LEU A 812 -9.89 -21.94 -7.53
N ASN A 813 -11.19 -21.89 -7.21
CA ASN A 813 -11.95 -20.64 -7.27
C ASN A 813 -11.83 -19.93 -5.91
N CYS A 814 -10.91 -18.96 -5.82
CA CYS A 814 -10.64 -18.22 -4.59
C CYS A 814 -11.86 -17.43 -4.06
N GLY A 815 -12.69 -16.85 -4.94
CA GLY A 815 -13.93 -16.15 -4.55
C GLY A 815 -14.95 -17.09 -3.91
N ARG A 816 -15.20 -18.23 -4.56
CA ARG A 816 -16.07 -19.29 -4.03
C ARG A 816 -15.56 -19.84 -2.70
N LEU A 817 -14.25 -20.13 -2.60
CA LEU A 817 -13.65 -20.64 -1.37
C LEU A 817 -13.84 -19.66 -0.20
N TRP A 818 -13.60 -18.36 -0.44
CA TRP A 818 -13.81 -17.33 0.57
C TRP A 818 -15.26 -17.33 1.08
N ASN A 819 -16.23 -17.32 0.15
CA ASN A 819 -17.65 -17.28 0.52
C ASN A 819 -18.09 -18.54 1.27
N GLN A 820 -17.61 -19.71 0.85
CA GLN A 820 -17.86 -20.97 1.54
C GLN A 820 -17.30 -20.95 2.97
N LEU A 821 -16.00 -20.65 3.13
CA LEU A 821 -15.37 -20.62 4.44
C LEU A 821 -16.01 -19.58 5.36
N ARG A 822 -16.45 -18.44 4.82
CA ARG A 822 -17.12 -17.40 5.60
C ARG A 822 -18.42 -17.92 6.21
N GLY A 823 -19.27 -18.57 5.42
CA GLY A 823 -20.50 -19.20 5.91
C GLY A 823 -20.21 -20.31 6.92
N GLU A 824 -19.25 -21.20 6.64
CA GLU A 824 -18.92 -22.35 7.48
C GLU A 824 -18.27 -21.98 8.82
N ILE A 825 -17.38 -20.98 8.84
CA ILE A 825 -16.62 -20.59 10.03
C ILE A 825 -17.43 -19.62 10.89
N SER A 826 -18.02 -18.58 10.29
CA SER A 826 -18.79 -17.60 11.05
C SER A 826 -20.17 -18.13 11.47
N GLY A 827 -20.76 -19.02 10.68
CA GLY A 827 -22.16 -19.42 10.85
C GLY A 827 -23.18 -18.34 10.50
N VAL A 828 -22.75 -17.22 9.92
CA VAL A 828 -23.59 -16.09 9.52
C VAL A 828 -23.99 -16.22 8.06
N LYS A 829 -25.26 -15.94 7.76
CA LYS A 829 -25.83 -15.99 6.41
C LYS A 829 -25.33 -14.84 5.53
N GLY A 830 -25.32 -15.03 4.21
CA GLY A 830 -24.80 -14.05 3.26
C GLY A 830 -25.60 -13.92 1.97
N PRO A 831 -25.03 -13.23 0.96
CA PRO A 831 -25.67 -13.08 -0.34
C PRO A 831 -25.99 -14.42 -1.01
N GLU A 832 -25.18 -15.46 -0.77
CA GLU A 832 -25.44 -16.82 -1.24
C GLU A 832 -26.77 -17.41 -0.74
N ASP A 833 -27.27 -16.96 0.43
CA ASP A 833 -28.53 -17.42 1.01
C ASP A 833 -29.75 -16.61 0.52
N VAL A 834 -29.53 -15.52 -0.23
CA VAL A 834 -30.59 -14.66 -0.78
C VAL A 834 -30.54 -14.57 -2.31
N GLY A 835 -29.98 -15.60 -2.96
CA GLY A 835 -30.09 -15.81 -4.40
C GLY A 835 -28.91 -15.35 -5.26
N TYR A 836 -27.80 -14.88 -4.68
CA TYR A 836 -26.63 -14.46 -5.46
C TYR A 836 -25.67 -15.62 -5.82
N GLY A 837 -25.89 -16.82 -5.31
CA GLY A 837 -24.98 -17.97 -5.50
C GLY A 837 -23.66 -17.82 -4.73
N MET A 838 -22.71 -18.76 -4.89
CA MET A 838 -21.47 -18.78 -4.09
C MET A 838 -20.34 -17.88 -4.66
N GLU A 839 -20.53 -17.33 -5.85
CA GLU A 839 -19.51 -16.54 -6.57
C GLU A 839 -19.82 -15.03 -6.57
N TRP A 840 -20.69 -14.59 -5.64
CA TRP A 840 -21.21 -13.22 -5.61
C TRP A 840 -20.18 -12.14 -5.30
N GLY A 841 -19.08 -12.49 -4.64
CA GLY A 841 -18.14 -11.51 -4.08
C GLY A 841 -16.72 -12.00 -3.97
N ASN A 842 -15.79 -11.05 -4.06
CA ASN A 842 -14.35 -11.28 -4.15
C ASN A 842 -13.59 -10.63 -2.99
N LYS A 843 -14.14 -10.73 -1.77
CA LYS A 843 -13.55 -10.11 -0.57
C LYS A 843 -12.08 -10.50 -0.34
N HIS A 844 -11.68 -11.72 -0.73
CA HIS A 844 -10.27 -12.15 -0.70
C HIS A 844 -9.35 -11.19 -1.47
N ALA A 845 -9.78 -10.65 -2.61
CA ALA A 845 -9.01 -9.71 -3.42
C ALA A 845 -8.94 -8.30 -2.81
N THR A 846 -9.78 -8.01 -1.81
CA THR A 846 -9.78 -6.74 -1.07
C THR A 846 -8.89 -6.76 0.17
N ILE A 847 -8.36 -7.93 0.56
CA ILE A 847 -7.53 -8.10 1.76
C ILE A 847 -6.06 -7.98 1.36
N GLY A 848 -5.49 -6.80 1.62
CA GLY A 848 -4.11 -6.48 1.25
C GLY A 848 -3.07 -7.42 1.87
N HIS A 849 -3.33 -7.98 3.06
CA HIS A 849 -2.42 -8.89 3.76
C HIS A 849 -1.93 -10.07 2.89
N PHE A 850 -2.81 -10.65 2.05
CA PHE A 850 -2.44 -11.82 1.25
C PHE A 850 -1.42 -11.51 0.15
N VAL A 851 -1.21 -10.24 -0.21
CA VAL A 851 -0.23 -9.81 -1.24
C VAL A 851 0.78 -8.79 -0.71
N GLY A 852 0.60 -8.30 0.52
CA GLY A 852 1.42 -7.29 1.18
C GLY A 852 2.46 -7.85 2.15
N GLY A 853 2.84 -9.11 2.00
CA GLY A 853 3.89 -9.77 2.81
C GLY A 853 3.41 -10.58 4.02
N TYR A 854 2.09 -10.66 4.24
CA TYR A 854 1.47 -11.51 5.28
C TYR A 854 0.94 -12.84 4.72
N ASP A 855 1.26 -13.18 3.47
CA ASP A 855 0.89 -14.47 2.87
C ASP A 855 1.37 -15.66 3.72
N ALA A 856 0.48 -16.64 3.91
CA ALA A 856 0.65 -17.74 4.86
C ALA A 856 1.14 -17.26 6.24
N GLY A 857 0.58 -16.15 6.70
CA GLY A 857 1.06 -15.39 7.85
C GLY A 857 -0.02 -14.71 8.65
N TYR A 858 -1.25 -14.65 8.15
CA TYR A 858 -2.33 -13.96 8.85
C TYR A 858 -2.65 -14.59 10.22
N TYR A 859 -2.36 -15.89 10.40
CA TYR A 859 -2.46 -16.56 11.71
C TYR A 859 -1.66 -15.84 12.82
N GLY A 860 -0.61 -15.09 12.46
CA GLY A 860 0.26 -14.36 13.36
C GLY A 860 -0.48 -13.40 14.29
N TYR A 861 -1.63 -12.85 13.88
CA TYR A 861 -2.46 -11.99 14.73
C TYR A 861 -3.04 -12.72 15.94
N LEU A 862 -3.62 -13.91 15.72
CA LEU A 862 -4.17 -14.73 16.81
C LEU A 862 -3.07 -15.42 17.61
N TYR A 863 -1.99 -15.81 16.93
CA TYR A 863 -0.83 -16.44 17.57
C TYR A 863 -0.10 -15.47 18.50
N SER A 864 0.10 -14.23 18.07
CA SER A 864 0.64 -13.15 18.91
C SER A 864 -0.30 -12.83 20.08
N LYS A 865 -1.62 -12.88 19.87
CA LYS A 865 -2.61 -12.61 20.93
C LYS A 865 -2.52 -13.63 22.07
N VAL A 866 -2.10 -14.87 21.79
CA VAL A 866 -1.79 -15.86 22.83
C VAL A 866 -0.65 -15.37 23.72
N PHE A 867 0.47 -14.96 23.12
CA PHE A 867 1.65 -14.51 23.86
C PHE A 867 1.40 -13.19 24.60
N SER A 868 0.74 -12.23 23.95
CA SER A 868 0.41 -10.94 24.53
C SER A 868 -0.47 -11.09 25.78
N THR A 869 -1.49 -11.96 25.70
CA THR A 869 -2.36 -12.26 26.83
C THR A 869 -1.58 -12.93 27.96
N ASP A 870 -0.71 -13.90 27.64
CA ASP A 870 0.08 -14.59 28.66
C ASP A 870 1.07 -13.65 29.37
N MET A 871 1.72 -12.75 28.62
CA MET A 871 2.58 -11.69 29.16
C MET A 871 1.80 -10.75 30.09
N PHE A 872 0.65 -10.24 29.65
CA PHE A 872 -0.17 -9.33 30.44
C PHE A 872 -0.66 -10.00 31.73
N TYR A 873 -1.23 -11.20 31.63
CA TYR A 873 -1.78 -11.91 32.78
C TYR A 873 -0.70 -12.31 33.79
N THR A 874 0.50 -12.66 33.32
CA THR A 874 1.62 -13.06 34.19
C THR A 874 2.25 -11.87 34.91
N ALA A 875 2.40 -10.71 34.24
CA ALA A 875 3.22 -9.62 34.76
C ALA A 875 2.44 -8.36 35.19
N PHE A 876 1.26 -8.12 34.63
CA PHE A 876 0.58 -6.81 34.72
C PHE A 876 -0.87 -6.87 35.18
N LYS A 877 -1.56 -8.01 35.08
CA LYS A 877 -3.00 -8.09 35.43
C LYS A 877 -3.31 -7.65 36.86
N GLU A 878 -2.46 -8.01 37.82
CA GLU A 878 -2.63 -7.61 39.23
C GLU A 878 -2.28 -6.14 39.47
N ASN A 879 -1.26 -5.63 38.77
CA ASN A 879 -0.83 -4.24 38.88
C ASN A 879 -0.31 -3.72 37.52
N PRO A 880 -1.19 -3.14 36.69
CA PRO A 880 -0.81 -2.66 35.35
C PRO A 880 0.16 -1.47 35.40
N MET A 881 0.32 -0.83 36.55
CA MET A 881 1.22 0.32 36.72
C MET A 881 2.51 -0.06 37.47
N SER A 882 2.86 -1.35 37.52
CA SER A 882 4.09 -1.83 38.13
C SER A 882 5.32 -1.41 37.32
N GLY A 883 6.11 -0.47 37.86
CA GLY A 883 7.38 -0.04 37.24
C GLY A 883 8.46 -1.12 37.26
N GLU A 884 8.42 -2.07 38.20
CA GLU A 884 9.31 -3.23 38.20
C GLU A 884 9.00 -4.17 37.03
N ALA A 885 7.73 -4.55 36.86
CA ALA A 885 7.29 -5.40 35.76
C ALA A 885 7.52 -4.71 34.40
N GLY A 886 7.23 -3.40 34.31
CA GLY A 886 7.46 -2.61 33.10
C GLY A 886 8.94 -2.52 32.71
N ARG A 887 9.86 -2.28 33.65
CA ARG A 887 11.30 -2.28 33.36
C ARG A 887 11.84 -3.67 33.01
N ARG A 888 11.29 -4.73 33.62
CA ARG A 888 11.60 -6.11 33.22
C ARG A 888 11.13 -6.41 31.80
N TYR A 889 9.91 -6.00 31.45
CA TYR A 889 9.36 -6.12 30.10
C TYR A 889 10.20 -5.35 29.08
N ARG A 890 10.53 -4.09 29.38
CA ARG A 890 11.44 -3.26 28.57
C ARG A 890 12.75 -4.00 28.29
N LYS A 891 13.42 -4.51 29.32
CA LYS A 891 14.74 -5.13 29.19
C LYS A 891 14.73 -6.50 28.50
N LEU A 892 13.74 -7.33 28.82
CA LEU A 892 13.72 -8.73 28.36
C LEU A 892 13.01 -8.91 27.04
N VAL A 893 12.08 -8.01 26.67
CA VAL A 893 11.30 -8.10 25.44
C VAL A 893 11.70 -6.99 24.47
N LEU A 894 11.46 -5.73 24.83
CA LEU A 894 11.58 -4.62 23.88
C LEU A 894 13.02 -4.23 23.51
N GLU A 895 13.93 -4.16 24.49
CA GLU A 895 15.33 -3.74 24.27
C GLU A 895 16.08 -4.70 23.34
N ARG A 896 15.63 -5.95 23.23
CA ARG A 896 16.29 -6.95 22.39
C ARG A 896 15.94 -6.80 20.90
N GLY A 897 14.80 -6.19 20.56
CA GLY A 897 14.27 -6.24 19.20
C GLY A 897 14.38 -7.67 18.63
N GLY A 898 14.80 -7.79 17.39
CA GLY A 898 15.04 -9.05 16.70
C GLY A 898 16.40 -9.72 16.91
N SER A 899 17.14 -9.40 17.98
CA SER A 899 18.51 -9.90 18.22
C SER A 899 18.60 -11.31 18.83
N MET A 900 17.47 -11.92 19.16
CA MET A 900 17.38 -13.24 19.80
C MET A 900 16.09 -13.95 19.39
N ASP A 901 16.10 -15.29 19.39
CA ASP A 901 14.89 -16.12 19.24
C ASP A 901 13.81 -15.73 20.26
N GLU A 902 12.63 -15.40 19.74
CA GLU A 902 11.50 -14.89 20.51
C GLU A 902 10.92 -15.93 21.47
N ASN A 903 11.07 -17.24 21.21
CA ASN A 903 10.71 -18.28 22.18
C ASN A 903 11.61 -18.22 23.42
N VAL A 904 12.91 -17.99 23.23
CA VAL A 904 13.87 -17.82 24.34
C VAL A 904 13.54 -16.54 25.10
N MET A 905 13.28 -15.45 24.38
CA MET A 905 12.86 -14.17 24.94
C MET A 905 11.61 -14.30 25.82
N LEU A 906 10.55 -14.92 25.30
CA LEU A 906 9.30 -15.16 26.02
C LEU A 906 9.52 -16.04 27.24
N LYS A 907 10.30 -17.11 27.11
CA LYS A 907 10.60 -18.02 28.23
C LYS A 907 11.29 -17.29 29.38
N GLU A 908 12.26 -16.42 29.08
CA GLU A 908 12.95 -15.63 30.11
C GLU A 908 12.02 -14.60 30.76
N PHE A 909 11.13 -13.98 30.00
CA PHE A 909 10.16 -13.02 30.53
C PHE A 909 9.06 -13.71 31.38
N LEU A 910 8.54 -14.85 30.93
CA LEU A 910 7.48 -15.58 31.63
C LEU A 910 8.01 -16.46 32.77
N GLY A 911 9.29 -16.86 32.73
CA GLY A 911 9.88 -17.85 33.64
C GLY A 911 9.48 -19.30 33.33
N ARG A 912 8.78 -19.51 32.20
CA ARG A 912 8.26 -20.80 31.71
C ARG A 912 7.97 -20.68 30.21
N GLU A 913 7.72 -21.80 29.54
CA GLU A 913 7.23 -21.76 28.15
C GLU A 913 5.87 -21.03 28.06
N PRO A 914 5.61 -20.28 26.96
CA PRO A 914 4.31 -19.68 26.72
C PRO A 914 3.23 -20.74 26.50
N ASN A 915 1.99 -20.45 26.89
CA ASN A 915 0.84 -21.33 26.65
C ASN A 915 -0.47 -20.54 26.45
N PRO A 916 -1.50 -21.15 25.83
CA PRO A 916 -2.75 -20.45 25.50
C PRO A 916 -3.76 -20.35 26.64
N GLU A 917 -3.46 -20.84 27.85
CA GLU A 917 -4.46 -20.93 28.93
C GLU A 917 -5.05 -19.57 29.32
N ASN A 918 -4.20 -18.54 29.43
CA ASN A 918 -4.66 -17.19 29.75
C ASN A 918 -5.49 -16.57 28.61
N PHE A 919 -5.14 -16.90 27.36
CA PHE A 919 -5.91 -16.49 26.19
C PHE A 919 -7.29 -17.15 26.16
N TYR A 920 -7.38 -18.45 26.43
CA TYR A 920 -8.67 -19.15 26.52
C TYR A 920 -9.55 -18.62 27.65
N LYS A 921 -8.96 -18.29 28.81
CA LYS A 921 -9.69 -17.62 29.90
C LYS A 921 -10.20 -16.25 29.49
N ASP A 922 -9.38 -15.46 28.78
CA ASP A 922 -9.80 -14.13 28.32
C ASP A 922 -10.93 -14.22 27.27
N LEU A 923 -11.00 -15.31 26.50
CA LEU A 923 -12.12 -15.62 25.59
C LEU A 923 -13.34 -16.26 26.29
N GLY A 924 -13.28 -16.53 27.60
CA GLY A 924 -14.36 -17.19 28.34
C GLY A 924 -14.52 -18.68 28.02
N LEU A 925 -13.47 -19.36 27.56
CA LEU A 925 -13.45 -20.76 27.10
C LEU A 925 -12.89 -21.76 28.13
N ALA A 926 -12.33 -21.28 29.24
CA ALA A 926 -11.58 -22.07 30.22
C ALA A 926 -12.02 -21.80 31.66
#